data_AF-Q0WZC0-F1
#
_entry.id   AF-Q0WZC0-F1
#
_cell.length_a   1.000
_cell.length_b   1.000
_cell.length_c   1.000
_cell.angle_alpha   90.00
_cell.angle_beta   90.00
_cell.angle_gamma   90.00
#
_symmetry.space_group_name_H-M   'P 1'
#
loop_
_entity.id
_entity.type
_entity.pdbx_description
1 polymer ?
#
loop_
_entity_poly.entity_id
_entity_poly.type
_entity_poly.pdbx_seq_one_letter_code
_entity_poly.pdbx_strand_id
1 'polypeptide(L)'
;GYATSASSSSSSAVTAAEQGGAGDKLSRLIKGAAEFSVDNNTFTEAQIRATFYPKFENEKSDQETRTRMIEIVSQGLATIEVTQKHSGSLFMYAGHLGGAYAKNSFGNIFTAVGVFVLGRLFREAWGSKAPKMQAEFNDFLEKNRICISMELVTAVLGDHGQRPKDDYAVVTAVTELGHGKPQFYSTPEVISFCRKWRLPTNHVWLFSTRKSATSFFAAYDALCEEGTATPVCKALDEIADISVPGSKDHVMVQGEILEGLVARIVSRESSVQMEEVLRNFPIPSLDGGDSDLGPSLRDICAANRSDEKQQIKALLENVGSSMCPDHRDWFGYSGLEPQSRNADKSVVTHFLQAHPTDYATKKLQEMIGLMKRKNFSASFKSYWNYQKVDSLSNDNLCYKMVIHVYSDSVFRRYQQEMRKNQELWPLYRGFFVDVNLFKANNKKAAELSKDSNTLLRNINGALDSSLSSKDGLADEDSNLMVKLKFLTYKIRTFLIRNGLSTLFKDGPSAYRTYYLRQMKIWGTSASKQKELTKMLDEWAVYIRRKYQNKQLPSSTYLSEAEPFLEQYAKRSPANQALIGAAGDLVQTENFLAILDAQRDEEGDLQAERGTAPSSPTSTSLDVVSKTEGLIVFFPGIPGCAKSALCEQILNTPGGLGDNRPLHSLMGDRTKGRYWQKVADERKKKPFRITLADKNAPNEEVWRQIEDMCGMTKAAAVPVIPDSEGTDSNPFSLEALAVFMFRVLQRVNHPGNLDKSSPNAGYILLMFYNLYDGKRRREFESELYERFGSLVKMPLLKPERAPLPGDVKTILDEGMSLFRLHQSRHGRVEPSKGSYAQEWAQWEKRLRVVLSRNANYLTSIQVPFDVAVKEVLEQLKAVAKGDVKTPDTAKRRFGNIVFAAVTVPQADILSLLRKLGQNDGDVNNFLNGIKVEDNLSKAHVTLAHKRAHGVAAVASYGVYQNQEVPVSFNAFLYTDKMAALEAQLGTVNGEKIDSKNDWPHVTLWTAPGVAPKEANMLPQLFSSGQAKRVLIDPPITISGVLDFY
;
A
#
# COMPACT_ATOMS: atom_id res chain seq x y z
N GLY A 1 -40.42 75.77 -3.18
CA GLY A 1 -40.76 76.06 -4.59
C GLY A 1 -39.54 76.64 -5.27
N TYR A 2 -39.28 76.18 -6.50
CA TYR A 2 -38.32 76.66 -7.52
C TYR A 2 -36.82 76.49 -7.18
N ALA A 3 -36.03 75.57 -7.75
CA ALA A 3 -35.82 75.09 -9.13
C ALA A 3 -35.19 76.14 -10.06
N THR A 4 -33.96 75.90 -10.55
CA THR A 4 -33.65 75.64 -11.98
C THR A 4 -32.14 75.49 -12.26
N SER A 5 -31.87 74.67 -13.26
CA SER A 5 -30.61 74.17 -13.84
C SER A 5 -30.00 75.07 -14.91
N ALA A 6 -28.69 74.91 -15.21
CA ALA A 6 -28.15 74.39 -16.50
C ALA A 6 -26.72 74.87 -16.86
N SER A 7 -25.88 73.89 -17.28
CA SER A 7 -24.82 73.85 -18.34
C SER A 7 -23.77 74.97 -18.48
N SER A 8 -22.52 74.79 -18.92
CA SER A 8 -21.71 73.69 -19.47
C SER A 8 -20.28 74.24 -19.69
N SER A 9 -19.22 73.44 -19.57
CA SER A 9 -17.97 73.72 -20.30
C SER A 9 -17.22 72.42 -20.63
N SER A 10 -16.70 72.42 -21.85
CA SER A 10 -16.10 71.33 -22.64
C SER A 10 -14.68 70.95 -22.22
N SER A 11 -14.35 69.66 -22.24
CA SER A 11 -12.96 69.17 -22.34
C SER A 11 -12.78 68.29 -23.58
N SER A 12 -11.71 68.58 -24.30
CA SER A 12 -11.26 67.95 -25.53
C SER A 12 -10.56 66.62 -25.26
N ALA A 13 -10.84 65.67 -26.15
CA ALA A 13 -10.40 64.28 -26.15
C ALA A 13 -8.89 64.08 -26.33
N VAL A 14 -8.36 63.08 -25.62
CA VAL A 14 -7.29 62.20 -26.09
C VAL A 14 -7.83 60.78 -25.96
N THR A 15 -7.80 60.05 -27.08
CA THR A 15 -8.40 58.75 -27.33
C THR A 15 -7.81 57.64 -26.47
N ALA A 16 -8.64 57.06 -25.59
CA ALA A 16 -8.41 55.77 -24.97
C ALA A 16 -8.73 54.66 -25.98
N ALA A 17 -7.71 53.93 -26.43
CA ALA A 17 -7.88 52.72 -27.21
C ALA A 17 -8.40 51.58 -26.32
N GLU A 18 -9.39 50.85 -26.86
CA GLU A 18 -10.19 49.81 -26.23
C GLU A 18 -9.37 48.68 -25.59
N GLN A 19 -9.61 48.41 -24.30
CA GLN A 19 -9.19 47.17 -23.61
C GLN A 19 -10.39 46.23 -23.30
N GLY A 20 -11.45 46.27 -24.12
CA GLY A 20 -12.69 45.51 -23.89
C GLY A 20 -12.89 44.20 -24.67
N GLY A 21 -11.99 43.79 -25.58
CA GLY A 21 -12.32 42.79 -26.61
C GLY A 21 -12.01 41.31 -26.34
N ALA A 22 -11.03 40.97 -25.50
CA ALA A 22 -10.47 39.61 -25.45
C ALA A 22 -11.27 38.63 -24.56
N GLY A 23 -11.81 39.08 -23.42
CA GLY A 23 -12.62 38.25 -22.52
C GLY A 23 -13.97 37.85 -23.12
N ASP A 24 -14.59 38.73 -23.90
CA ASP A 24 -15.85 38.52 -24.59
C ASP A 24 -15.75 37.54 -25.77
N LYS A 25 -14.56 37.41 -26.38
CA LYS A 25 -14.28 36.42 -27.42
C LYS A 25 -14.17 35.02 -26.82
N LEU A 26 -13.45 34.89 -25.71
CA LEU A 26 -13.27 33.60 -25.03
C LEU A 26 -14.58 33.08 -24.41
N SER A 27 -15.38 33.97 -23.81
CA SER A 27 -16.69 33.59 -23.26
C SER A 27 -17.66 33.10 -24.36
N ARG A 28 -17.63 33.69 -25.56
CA ARG A 28 -18.38 33.22 -26.74
C ARG A 28 -17.89 31.87 -27.24
N LEU A 29 -16.58 31.65 -27.31
CA LEU A 29 -15.99 30.37 -27.73
C LEU A 29 -16.32 29.24 -26.74
N ILE A 30 -16.28 29.52 -25.43
CA ILE A 30 -16.66 28.54 -24.39
C ILE A 30 -18.14 28.17 -24.50
N LYS A 31 -19.02 29.13 -24.80
CA LYS A 31 -20.45 28.86 -25.06
C LYS A 31 -20.65 28.04 -26.34
N GLY A 32 -19.98 28.40 -27.43
CA GLY A 32 -20.06 27.67 -28.71
C GLY A 32 -19.50 26.24 -28.63
N ALA A 33 -18.55 25.98 -27.73
CA ALA A 33 -18.02 24.63 -27.51
C ALA A 33 -19.04 23.63 -26.96
N ALA A 34 -20.10 24.09 -26.28
CA ALA A 34 -21.21 23.22 -25.87
C ALA A 34 -22.03 22.71 -27.07
N GLU A 35 -21.92 23.37 -28.23
CA GLU A 35 -22.58 22.99 -29.49
C GLU A 35 -21.65 22.20 -30.43
N PHE A 36 -20.42 21.89 -29.99
CA PHE A 36 -19.46 21.13 -30.79
C PHE A 36 -19.93 19.68 -31.00
N SER A 37 -20.11 19.29 -32.26
CA SER A 37 -20.51 17.93 -32.67
C SER A 37 -19.36 17.19 -33.36
N VAL A 38 -19.18 15.93 -32.98
CA VAL A 38 -18.20 15.02 -33.60
C VAL A 38 -18.80 14.42 -34.87
N ASP A 39 -18.05 14.53 -35.96
CA ASP A 39 -18.34 13.97 -37.28
C ASP A 39 -17.12 13.24 -37.86
N ASN A 40 -17.25 12.68 -39.07
CA ASN A 40 -16.16 11.95 -39.74
C ASN A 40 -14.92 12.80 -40.08
N ASN A 41 -15.02 14.13 -39.98
CA ASN A 41 -13.91 15.05 -40.20
C ASN A 41 -13.33 15.59 -38.89
N THR A 42 -13.75 15.03 -37.74
CA THR A 42 -13.30 15.42 -36.42
C THR A 42 -12.12 14.57 -35.98
N PHE A 43 -11.00 15.22 -35.67
CA PHE A 43 -9.75 14.60 -35.26
C PHE A 43 -9.37 15.02 -33.85
N THR A 44 -8.54 14.20 -33.20
CA THR A 44 -7.99 14.52 -31.89
C THR A 44 -6.51 14.20 -31.81
N GLU A 45 -5.80 15.04 -31.06
CA GLU A 45 -4.41 14.88 -30.67
C GLU A 45 -4.32 14.99 -29.15
N ALA A 46 -3.71 14.01 -28.50
CA ALA A 46 -3.54 13.98 -27.06
C ALA A 46 -2.06 13.85 -26.69
N GLN A 47 -1.59 14.78 -25.86
CA GLN A 47 -0.21 14.84 -25.41
C GLN A 47 -0.13 14.67 -23.90
N ILE A 48 0.59 13.66 -23.43
CA ILE A 48 0.88 13.51 -21.99
C ILE A 48 1.80 14.66 -21.58
N ARG A 49 1.45 15.36 -20.50
CA ARG A 49 2.20 16.50 -19.95
C ARG A 49 2.88 16.17 -18.63
N ALA A 50 2.29 15.29 -17.84
CA ALA A 50 2.92 14.76 -16.64
C ALA A 50 2.37 13.39 -16.29
N THR A 51 3.27 12.54 -15.79
CA THR A 51 2.94 11.24 -15.24
C THR A 51 4.03 10.78 -14.28
N PHE A 52 3.62 10.03 -13.25
CA PHE A 52 4.51 9.37 -12.30
C PHE A 52 4.47 7.86 -12.48
N TYR A 53 5.36 7.12 -11.82
CA TYR A 53 5.42 5.65 -11.92
C TYR A 53 4.04 4.98 -11.79
N PRO A 54 3.82 3.83 -12.47
CA PRO A 54 2.66 2.96 -12.25
C PRO A 54 2.46 2.68 -10.77
N LYS A 55 1.24 2.34 -10.33
CA LYS A 55 1.03 1.98 -8.92
C LYS A 55 1.86 0.75 -8.56
N PHE A 56 2.58 0.85 -7.45
CA PHE A 56 3.39 -0.20 -6.85
C PHE A 56 2.92 -0.60 -5.46
N GLU A 57 3.28 -1.81 -5.04
CA GLU A 57 2.73 -2.52 -3.89
C GLU A 57 3.23 -1.94 -2.55
N ASN A 58 2.39 -2.05 -1.51
CA ASN A 58 2.79 -1.73 -0.14
C ASN A 58 3.29 -3.00 0.55
N GLU A 59 4.11 -2.85 1.59
CA GLU A 59 4.65 -3.92 2.48
C GLU A 59 3.67 -5.06 2.87
N LYS A 60 2.35 -4.81 2.90
CA LYS A 60 1.34 -5.80 3.33
C LYS A 60 1.20 -7.02 2.40
N SER A 61 1.70 -6.95 1.16
CA SER A 61 1.61 -7.99 0.11
C SER A 61 3.01 -8.45 -0.37
N ASP A 62 4.06 -8.23 0.42
CA ASP A 62 5.40 -8.15 -0.13
C ASP A 62 6.23 -9.43 -0.15
N GLN A 63 5.88 -10.52 0.55
CA GLN A 63 6.79 -11.68 0.60
C GLN A 63 7.02 -12.28 -0.78
N GLU A 64 5.97 -12.42 -1.59
CA GLU A 64 6.09 -12.85 -2.98
C GLU A 64 6.92 -11.84 -3.79
N THR A 65 6.70 -10.55 -3.59
CA THR A 65 7.44 -9.49 -4.30
C THR A 65 8.92 -9.48 -3.92
N ARG A 66 9.25 -9.54 -2.62
CA ARG A 66 10.63 -9.59 -2.10
C ARG A 66 11.33 -10.85 -2.58
N THR A 67 10.67 -12.01 -2.49
CA THR A 67 11.21 -13.29 -2.96
C THR A 67 11.48 -13.23 -4.46
N ARG A 68 10.52 -12.72 -5.25
CA ARG A 68 10.69 -12.53 -6.69
C ARG A 68 11.83 -11.57 -7.01
N MET A 69 11.96 -10.46 -6.29
CA MET A 69 13.07 -9.51 -6.46
C MET A 69 14.42 -10.18 -6.17
N ILE A 70 14.54 -10.95 -5.08
CA ILE A 70 15.76 -11.70 -4.75
C ILE A 70 16.07 -12.75 -5.83
N GLU A 71 15.07 -13.46 -6.33
CA GLU A 71 15.23 -14.47 -7.38
C GLU A 71 15.77 -13.85 -8.68
N ILE A 72 15.17 -12.76 -9.16
CA ILE A 72 15.59 -12.07 -10.38
C ILE A 72 17.06 -11.59 -10.27
N VAL A 73 17.42 -10.99 -9.14
CA VAL A 73 18.82 -10.58 -8.88
C VAL A 73 19.74 -11.79 -8.80
N SER A 74 19.31 -12.89 -8.17
CA SER A 74 20.13 -14.09 -8.04
C SER A 74 20.45 -14.77 -9.38
N GLN A 75 19.59 -14.58 -10.38
CA GLN A 75 19.79 -15.05 -11.75
C GLN A 75 20.68 -14.09 -12.58
N GLY A 76 21.10 -12.97 -11.99
CA GLY A 76 21.91 -11.95 -12.66
C GLY A 76 21.15 -11.19 -13.75
N LEU A 77 19.81 -11.16 -13.66
CA LEU A 77 18.96 -10.48 -14.66
C LEU A 77 18.72 -9.01 -14.33
N ALA A 78 18.88 -8.60 -13.07
CA ALA A 78 18.58 -7.24 -12.64
C ALA A 78 19.34 -6.83 -11.37
N THR A 79 19.21 -5.57 -10.99
CA THR A 79 19.68 -5.01 -9.71
C THR A 79 18.49 -4.46 -8.92
N ILE A 80 18.49 -4.59 -7.59
CA ILE A 80 17.55 -3.87 -6.73
C ILE A 80 18.14 -2.51 -6.41
N GLU A 81 17.42 -1.46 -6.78
CA GLU A 81 17.68 -0.11 -6.34
C GLU A 81 16.80 0.23 -5.14
N VAL A 82 17.39 0.85 -4.12
CA VAL A 82 16.69 1.36 -2.95
C VAL A 82 16.96 2.84 -2.81
N THR A 83 15.92 3.62 -2.52
CA THR A 83 16.01 5.05 -2.24
C THR A 83 15.31 5.41 -0.93
N GLN A 84 15.71 6.53 -0.31
CA GLN A 84 14.97 7.04 0.84
C GLN A 84 13.57 7.48 0.41
N LYS A 85 12.57 7.12 1.22
CA LYS A 85 11.25 7.69 1.07
C LYS A 85 11.13 8.94 1.94
N HIS A 86 11.17 10.09 1.30
CA HIS A 86 10.85 11.36 1.93
C HIS A 86 9.33 11.47 2.21
N SER A 87 8.97 12.26 3.22
CA SER A 87 7.57 12.59 3.54
C SER A 87 7.21 13.98 3.04
N GLY A 88 6.70 14.06 1.81
CA GLY A 88 6.25 15.31 1.22
C GLY A 88 5.05 15.12 0.28
N SER A 89 4.88 16.09 -0.61
CA SER A 89 3.87 16.08 -1.66
C SER A 89 4.51 15.84 -3.02
N LEU A 90 3.90 15.00 -3.85
CA LEU A 90 4.36 14.79 -5.22
C LEU A 90 4.19 16.07 -6.03
N PHE A 91 5.30 16.60 -6.55
CA PHE A 91 5.34 17.74 -7.45
C PHE A 91 5.99 17.33 -8.77
N MET A 92 5.37 17.70 -9.88
CA MET A 92 5.84 17.39 -11.23
C MET A 92 5.93 18.65 -12.07
N TYR A 93 6.98 18.76 -12.88
CA TYR A 93 7.26 19.95 -13.68
C TYR A 93 7.78 19.55 -15.06
N ALA A 94 7.17 20.10 -16.11
CA ALA A 94 7.47 19.75 -17.51
C ALA A 94 7.93 20.95 -18.36
N GLY A 95 8.39 22.02 -17.69
CA GLY A 95 8.65 23.32 -18.30
C GLY A 95 7.48 24.30 -18.11
N HIS A 96 7.69 25.57 -18.44
CA HIS A 96 6.70 26.62 -18.25
C HIS A 96 5.46 26.49 -19.16
N LEU A 97 5.63 26.10 -20.43
CA LEU A 97 4.53 25.68 -21.29
C LEU A 97 4.08 24.27 -20.89
N GLY A 98 5.03 23.43 -20.46
CA GLY A 98 4.85 22.10 -19.89
C GLY A 98 3.72 22.00 -18.90
N GLY A 99 3.76 22.87 -17.90
CA GLY A 99 2.87 22.94 -16.77
C GLY A 99 3.54 22.43 -15.48
N ALA A 100 2.98 22.87 -14.36
CA ALA A 100 3.31 22.44 -13.01
C ALA A 100 2.13 21.66 -12.43
N TYR A 101 2.40 20.48 -11.86
CA TYR A 101 1.38 19.54 -11.45
C TYR A 101 1.64 19.02 -10.04
N ALA A 102 0.58 18.91 -9.24
CA ALA A 102 0.57 18.21 -7.97
C ALA A 102 -0.17 16.88 -8.15
N LYS A 103 -0.27 16.07 -7.10
CA LYS A 103 -1.04 14.83 -7.15
C LYS A 103 -2.50 15.12 -7.53
N ASN A 104 -2.91 14.68 -8.72
CA ASN A 104 -4.27 14.81 -9.27
C ASN A 104 -4.81 16.26 -9.38
N SER A 105 -3.96 17.29 -9.36
CA SER A 105 -4.37 18.70 -9.47
C SER A 105 -3.28 19.59 -10.06
N PHE A 106 -3.66 20.78 -10.53
CA PHE A 106 -2.75 21.81 -11.05
C PHE A 106 -3.32 23.22 -10.80
N GLY A 107 -2.47 24.25 -10.91
CA GLY A 107 -2.90 25.65 -10.81
C GLY A 107 -3.47 26.02 -9.44
N ASN A 108 -2.84 25.50 -8.38
CA ASN A 108 -3.19 25.67 -6.97
C ASN A 108 -1.93 25.98 -6.12
N ILE A 109 -2.11 26.16 -4.81
CA ILE A 109 -1.01 26.45 -3.89
C ILE A 109 0.10 25.39 -3.90
N PHE A 110 -0.23 24.09 -3.97
CA PHE A 110 0.78 23.01 -4.04
C PHE A 110 1.71 23.18 -5.23
N THR A 111 1.15 23.47 -6.40
CA THR A 111 1.96 23.73 -7.61
C THR A 111 2.72 25.05 -7.56
N ALA A 112 2.18 26.10 -6.92
CA ALA A 112 2.89 27.37 -6.76
C ALA A 112 4.09 27.23 -5.82
N VAL A 113 3.91 26.52 -4.70
CA VAL A 113 5.00 26.21 -3.76
C VAL A 113 6.07 25.36 -4.45
N GLY A 114 5.68 24.35 -5.24
CA GLY A 114 6.63 23.53 -5.99
C GLY A 114 7.46 24.34 -6.99
N VAL A 115 6.83 25.24 -7.75
CA VAL A 115 7.54 26.15 -8.69
C VAL A 115 8.47 27.09 -7.93
N PHE A 116 8.04 27.62 -6.79
CA PHE A 116 8.88 28.47 -5.95
C PHE A 116 10.12 27.74 -5.42
N VAL A 117 9.93 26.56 -4.83
CA VAL A 117 11.05 25.76 -4.28
C VAL A 117 12.01 25.37 -5.40
N LEU A 118 11.51 24.94 -6.56
CA LEU A 118 12.39 24.63 -7.71
C LEU A 118 13.17 25.86 -8.17
N GLY A 119 12.53 27.03 -8.29
CA GLY A 119 13.23 28.27 -8.62
C GLY A 119 14.28 28.68 -7.60
N ARG A 120 14.00 28.48 -6.29
CA ARG A 120 14.96 28.72 -5.21
C ARG A 120 16.15 27.76 -5.26
N LEU A 121 15.94 26.48 -5.57
CA LEU A 121 17.03 25.52 -5.78
C LEU A 121 17.99 25.96 -6.90
N PHE A 122 17.47 26.54 -7.99
CA PHE A 122 18.32 27.11 -9.03
C PHE A 122 19.15 28.31 -8.53
N ARG A 123 18.60 29.15 -7.65
CA ARG A 123 19.35 30.26 -7.03
C ARG A 123 20.44 29.75 -6.10
N GLU A 124 20.13 28.76 -5.25
CA GLU A 124 21.12 28.09 -4.39
C GLU A 124 22.26 27.48 -5.22
N ALA A 125 21.93 26.82 -6.32
CA ALA A 125 22.90 26.11 -7.13
C ALA A 125 23.74 26.99 -8.06
N TRP A 126 23.14 28.03 -8.65
CA TRP A 126 23.73 28.82 -9.74
C TRP A 126 23.94 30.31 -9.40
N GLY A 127 23.50 30.77 -8.23
CA GLY A 127 23.62 32.15 -7.79
C GLY A 127 23.04 33.14 -8.81
N SER A 128 23.85 34.14 -9.20
CA SER A 128 23.45 35.16 -10.18
C SER A 128 23.15 34.60 -11.59
N LYS A 129 23.60 33.39 -11.92
CA LYS A 129 23.32 32.74 -13.21
C LYS A 129 21.95 32.04 -13.24
N ALA A 130 21.26 31.94 -12.11
CA ALA A 130 20.01 31.18 -12.00
C ALA A 130 18.95 31.55 -13.06
N PRO A 131 18.65 32.83 -13.37
CA PRO A 131 17.63 33.17 -14.37
C PRO A 131 17.94 32.60 -15.76
N LYS A 132 19.21 32.64 -16.18
CA LYS A 132 19.65 32.06 -17.45
C LYS A 132 19.47 30.54 -17.44
N MET A 133 19.92 29.88 -16.38
CA MET A 133 19.84 28.42 -16.27
C MET A 133 18.40 27.92 -16.16
N GLN A 134 17.49 28.67 -15.53
CA GLN A 134 16.06 28.37 -15.48
C GLN A 134 15.43 28.40 -16.87
N ALA A 135 15.75 29.41 -17.69
CA ALA A 135 15.26 29.50 -19.06
C ALA A 135 15.79 28.34 -19.92
N GLU A 136 17.10 28.07 -19.87
CA GLU A 136 17.70 26.92 -20.58
C GLU A 136 17.12 25.58 -20.12
N PHE A 137 16.79 25.45 -18.83
CA PHE A 137 16.16 24.26 -18.28
C PHE A 137 14.75 24.06 -18.82
N ASN A 138 13.95 25.12 -18.86
CA ASN A 138 12.61 25.10 -19.45
C ASN A 138 12.65 24.70 -20.92
N ASP A 139 13.51 25.33 -21.71
CA ASP A 139 13.70 25.00 -23.13
C ASP A 139 14.11 23.53 -23.30
N PHE A 140 14.98 23.03 -22.43
CA PHE A 140 15.39 21.63 -22.45
C PHE A 140 14.23 20.67 -22.14
N LEU A 141 13.45 20.92 -21.08
CA LEU A 141 12.31 20.08 -20.71
C LEU A 141 11.28 20.05 -21.84
N GLU A 142 10.98 21.19 -22.44
CA GLU A 142 9.96 21.30 -23.48
C GLU A 142 10.39 20.67 -24.80
N LYS A 143 11.62 20.97 -25.25
CA LYS A 143 12.17 20.41 -26.50
C LYS A 143 12.28 18.90 -26.47
N ASN A 144 12.64 18.33 -25.32
CA ASN A 144 12.83 16.89 -25.18
C ASN A 144 11.58 16.18 -24.60
N ARG A 145 10.49 16.92 -24.34
CA ARG A 145 9.27 16.39 -23.72
C ARG A 145 9.54 15.65 -22.40
N ILE A 146 10.30 16.27 -21.51
CA ILE A 146 10.67 15.70 -20.22
C ILE A 146 9.81 16.28 -19.11
N CYS A 147 9.33 15.41 -18.23
CA CYS A 147 8.71 15.77 -16.97
C CYS A 147 9.58 15.28 -15.82
N ILE A 148 9.98 16.19 -14.94
CA ILE A 148 10.65 15.84 -13.69
C ILE A 148 9.61 15.65 -12.59
N SER A 149 9.80 14.63 -11.77
CA SER A 149 8.98 14.35 -10.59
C SER A 149 9.84 14.45 -9.34
N MET A 150 9.33 15.19 -8.35
CA MET A 150 10.02 15.46 -7.11
C MET A 150 9.11 15.18 -5.91
N GLU A 151 9.72 14.77 -4.80
CA GLU A 151 9.06 14.89 -3.50
C GLU A 151 9.33 16.30 -2.97
N LEU A 152 8.27 17.10 -2.83
CA LEU A 152 8.31 18.44 -2.26
C LEU A 152 8.10 18.35 -0.74
N VAL A 153 9.12 18.67 0.03
CA VAL A 153 9.14 18.50 1.48
C VAL A 153 9.14 19.89 2.13
N THR A 154 8.00 20.26 2.71
CA THR A 154 7.81 21.57 3.34
C THR A 154 6.81 21.49 4.50
N ALA A 155 6.97 22.38 5.48
CA ALA A 155 6.01 22.55 6.57
C ALA A 155 4.81 23.46 6.18
N VAL A 156 4.85 24.11 5.02
CA VAL A 156 3.83 25.09 4.58
C VAL A 156 2.55 24.41 4.08
N LEU A 157 2.67 23.24 3.45
CA LEU A 157 1.57 22.50 2.83
C LEU A 157 0.85 21.54 3.80
N GLY A 158 1.25 21.54 5.07
CA GLY A 158 0.67 20.71 6.13
C GLY A 158 1.58 19.57 6.59
N ASP A 159 1.08 18.82 7.57
CA ASP A 159 1.85 17.78 8.26
C ASP A 159 1.72 16.39 7.58
N HIS A 160 2.77 15.96 6.86
CA HIS A 160 2.85 14.67 6.14
C HIS A 160 3.75 13.60 6.81
N GLY A 161 4.57 14.01 7.78
CA GLY A 161 5.61 13.25 8.47
C GLY A 161 6.35 14.15 9.46
N GLN A 162 7.62 13.93 9.77
CA GLN A 162 8.36 14.94 10.54
C GLN A 162 8.45 16.26 9.76
N ARG A 163 8.14 17.37 10.44
CA ARG A 163 8.24 18.73 9.87
C ARG A 163 9.69 18.99 9.48
N PRO A 164 9.95 19.42 8.24
CA PRO A 164 11.31 19.62 7.82
C PRO A 164 11.89 20.89 8.42
N LYS A 165 13.20 20.87 8.69
CA LYS A 165 13.96 22.01 9.22
C LYS A 165 14.12 23.09 8.16
N ASP A 166 14.23 22.69 6.90
CA ASP A 166 14.28 23.56 5.72
C ASP A 166 13.32 23.09 4.63
N ASP A 167 12.89 23.97 3.73
CA ASP A 167 11.98 23.61 2.64
C ASP A 167 12.78 23.19 1.40
N TYR A 168 12.57 21.97 0.91
CA TYR A 168 13.37 21.41 -0.16
C TYR A 168 12.56 20.48 -1.08
N ALA A 169 13.16 20.10 -2.20
CA ALA A 169 12.62 19.08 -3.10
C ALA A 169 13.72 18.10 -3.48
N VAL A 170 13.36 16.84 -3.69
CA VAL A 170 14.27 15.78 -4.15
C VAL A 170 13.71 15.14 -5.40
N VAL A 171 14.52 15.01 -6.45
CA VAL A 171 14.11 14.35 -7.69
C VAL A 171 13.96 12.86 -7.45
N THR A 172 12.78 12.32 -7.75
CA THR A 172 12.44 10.90 -7.58
C THR A 172 12.20 10.19 -8.91
N ALA A 173 11.89 10.92 -9.98
CA ALA A 173 11.81 10.38 -11.33
C ALA A 173 12.07 11.46 -12.38
N VAL A 174 12.63 11.06 -13.52
CA VAL A 174 12.68 11.85 -14.75
C VAL A 174 12.01 11.01 -15.84
N THR A 175 11.00 11.58 -16.48
CA THR A 175 10.16 10.86 -17.44
C THR A 175 10.24 11.54 -18.80
N GLU A 176 10.62 10.80 -19.81
CA GLU A 176 10.46 11.20 -21.21
C GLU A 176 9.06 10.84 -21.68
N LEU A 177 8.30 11.85 -22.09
CA LEU A 177 6.88 11.74 -22.44
C LEU A 177 6.65 11.48 -23.94
N GLY A 178 7.65 11.75 -24.79
CA GLY A 178 7.74 11.33 -26.19
C GLY A 178 6.46 11.43 -27.04
N HIS A 179 6.37 10.59 -28.07
CA HIS A 179 5.15 10.31 -28.87
C HIS A 179 4.66 8.87 -28.66
N GLY A 180 5.21 8.18 -27.65
CA GLY A 180 4.96 6.77 -27.35
C GLY A 180 4.73 6.57 -25.86
N LYS A 181 4.86 5.31 -25.41
CA LYS A 181 4.74 4.94 -23.98
C LYS A 181 5.75 5.76 -23.16
N PRO A 182 5.35 6.42 -22.05
CA PRO A 182 6.27 7.16 -21.21
C PRO A 182 7.45 6.29 -20.76
N GLN A 183 8.67 6.83 -20.89
CA GLN A 183 9.92 6.16 -20.51
C GLN A 183 10.52 6.85 -19.30
N PHE A 184 10.93 6.07 -18.29
CA PHE A 184 11.53 6.58 -17.08
C PHE A 184 13.03 6.39 -17.16
N TYR A 185 13.78 7.44 -16.82
CA TYR A 185 15.23 7.36 -16.73
C TYR A 185 15.64 6.31 -15.70
N SER A 186 16.68 5.55 -16.07
CA SER A 186 17.42 4.72 -15.14
C SER A 186 18.07 5.59 -14.06
N THR A 187 18.49 4.99 -12.97
CA THR A 187 19.07 5.76 -11.85
C THR A 187 20.39 6.43 -12.17
N PRO A 188 21.34 5.81 -12.91
CA PRO A 188 22.48 6.54 -13.44
C PRO A 188 22.06 7.75 -14.28
N GLU A 189 21.04 7.63 -15.14
CA GLU A 189 20.53 8.75 -15.94
C GLU A 189 19.92 9.85 -15.06
N VAL A 190 19.13 9.51 -14.04
CA VAL A 190 18.58 10.47 -13.07
C VAL A 190 19.71 11.20 -12.33
N ILE A 191 20.73 10.48 -11.85
CA ILE A 191 21.90 11.08 -11.18
C ILE A 191 22.62 12.04 -12.14
N SER A 192 22.90 11.61 -13.38
CA SER A 192 23.57 12.45 -14.37
C SER A 192 22.77 13.71 -14.71
N PHE A 193 21.45 13.57 -14.88
CA PHE A 193 20.52 14.67 -15.14
C PHE A 193 20.52 15.67 -13.98
N CYS A 194 20.40 15.17 -12.75
CA CYS A 194 20.39 16.02 -11.56
C CYS A 194 21.72 16.74 -11.38
N ARG A 195 22.86 16.07 -11.57
CA ARG A 195 24.19 16.71 -11.45
C ARG A 195 24.43 17.74 -12.55
N LYS A 196 23.96 17.49 -13.77
CA LYS A 196 24.02 18.46 -14.88
C LYS A 196 23.26 19.75 -14.56
N TRP A 197 22.05 19.63 -14.01
CA TRP A 197 21.20 20.77 -13.66
C TRP A 197 21.37 21.28 -12.23
N ARG A 198 22.26 20.64 -11.45
CA ARG A 198 22.50 20.88 -10.02
C ARG A 198 21.24 20.78 -9.15
N LEU A 199 20.38 19.81 -9.47
CA LEU A 199 19.16 19.50 -8.71
C LEU A 199 19.45 18.46 -7.61
N PRO A 200 18.73 18.49 -6.47
CA PRO A 200 18.98 17.54 -5.39
C PRO A 200 18.63 16.09 -5.76
N THR A 201 19.60 15.20 -5.61
CA THR A 201 19.43 13.74 -5.74
C THR A 201 19.02 13.10 -4.41
N ASN A 202 18.27 12.00 -4.51
CA ASN A 202 17.98 11.12 -3.38
C ASN A 202 19.22 10.31 -2.98
N HIS A 203 19.25 9.76 -1.76
CA HIS A 203 20.20 8.73 -1.38
C HIS A 203 19.80 7.41 -2.07
N VAL A 204 20.75 6.78 -2.78
CA VAL A 204 20.54 5.58 -3.58
C VAL A 204 21.48 4.46 -3.11
N TRP A 205 20.94 3.25 -2.96
CA TRP A 205 21.70 2.02 -2.75
C TRP A 205 21.38 1.00 -3.83
N LEU A 206 22.39 0.31 -4.36
CA LEU A 206 22.23 -0.75 -5.36
C LEU A 206 22.65 -2.11 -4.79
N PHE A 207 21.83 -3.13 -5.04
CA PHE A 207 22.01 -4.52 -4.60
C PHE A 207 21.87 -5.46 -5.80
N SER A 208 23.01 -5.91 -6.30
CA SER A 208 23.20 -6.64 -7.56
C SER A 208 23.43 -8.14 -7.37
N THR A 209 23.56 -8.62 -6.13
CA THR A 209 23.79 -10.04 -5.82
C THR A 209 22.69 -10.60 -4.92
N ARG A 210 22.51 -11.94 -4.95
CA ARG A 210 21.60 -12.62 -4.00
C ARG A 210 21.92 -12.27 -2.55
N LYS A 211 23.22 -12.19 -2.21
CA LYS A 211 23.70 -11.89 -0.86
C LYS A 211 23.31 -10.48 -0.44
N SER A 212 23.68 -9.47 -1.24
CA SER A 212 23.39 -8.06 -0.93
C SER A 212 21.87 -7.79 -0.92
N ALA A 213 21.11 -8.35 -1.85
CA ALA A 213 19.64 -8.26 -1.89
C ALA A 213 18.96 -8.90 -0.66
N THR A 214 19.40 -10.08 -0.23
CA THR A 214 18.82 -10.75 0.95
C THR A 214 19.19 -9.99 2.23
N SER A 215 20.43 -9.49 2.31
CA SER A 215 20.87 -8.65 3.43
C SER A 215 20.10 -7.34 3.52
N PHE A 216 19.74 -6.71 2.40
CA PHE A 216 18.88 -5.53 2.40
C PHE A 216 17.54 -5.78 3.12
N PHE A 217 16.82 -6.83 2.72
CA PHE A 217 15.53 -7.13 3.35
C PHE A 217 15.67 -7.54 4.81
N ALA A 218 16.74 -8.27 5.17
CA ALA A 218 17.03 -8.60 6.57
C ALA A 218 17.37 -7.35 7.41
N ALA A 219 18.13 -6.40 6.86
CA ALA A 219 18.43 -5.13 7.51
C ALA A 219 17.17 -4.30 7.73
N TYR A 220 16.28 -4.24 6.73
CA TYR A 220 14.97 -3.61 6.88
C TYR A 220 14.15 -4.29 7.99
N ASP A 221 14.04 -5.62 8.01
CA ASP A 221 13.27 -6.36 9.03
C ASP A 221 13.84 -6.17 10.45
N ALA A 222 15.16 -5.99 10.56
CA ALA A 222 15.83 -5.63 11.81
C ALA A 222 15.52 -4.18 12.26
N LEU A 223 15.22 -3.27 11.33
CA LEU A 223 15.02 -1.84 11.60
C LEU A 223 13.56 -1.38 11.50
N CYS A 224 12.63 -2.18 10.99
CA CYS A 224 11.28 -1.74 10.65
C CYS A 224 10.49 -1.14 11.84
N GLU A 225 10.80 -1.56 13.08
CA GLU A 225 10.13 -1.10 14.30
C GLU A 225 10.80 0.08 15.02
N GLU A 226 12.07 0.39 14.72
CA GLU A 226 12.84 1.40 15.45
C GLU A 226 13.74 2.27 14.56
N GLY A 227 13.70 2.04 13.24
CA GLY A 227 14.54 2.71 12.26
C GLY A 227 14.31 4.22 12.26
N THR A 228 15.42 4.94 12.39
CA THR A 228 15.54 6.38 12.10
C THR A 228 16.55 6.57 10.97
N ALA A 229 16.65 7.77 10.41
CA ALA A 229 17.45 8.06 9.24
C ALA A 229 18.92 7.64 9.42
N THR A 230 19.57 8.00 10.52
CA THR A 230 20.99 7.67 10.77
C THR A 230 21.29 6.16 10.80
N PRO A 231 20.66 5.35 11.67
CA PRO A 231 20.94 3.90 11.72
C PRO A 231 20.52 3.17 10.45
N VAL A 232 19.48 3.63 9.75
CA VAL A 232 19.07 3.05 8.46
C VAL A 232 20.12 3.32 7.39
N CYS A 233 20.56 4.57 7.21
CA CYS A 233 21.56 4.89 6.19
C CYS A 233 22.86 4.15 6.46
N LYS A 234 23.37 4.20 7.71
CA LYS A 234 24.60 3.49 8.09
C LYS A 234 24.52 2.00 7.76
N ALA A 235 23.42 1.34 8.12
CA ALA A 235 23.26 -0.09 7.86
C ALA A 235 23.26 -0.38 6.36
N LEU A 236 22.55 0.41 5.55
CA LEU A 236 22.46 0.22 4.11
C LEU A 236 23.78 0.55 3.38
N ASP A 237 24.50 1.58 3.82
CA ASP A 237 25.83 1.94 3.29
C ASP A 237 26.84 0.80 3.46
N GLU A 238 26.75 0.06 4.56
CA GLU A 238 27.63 -1.08 4.85
C GLU A 238 27.29 -2.34 4.04
N ILE A 239 26.04 -2.51 3.57
CA ILE A 239 25.59 -3.73 2.87
C ILE A 239 25.39 -3.57 1.37
N ALA A 240 25.28 -2.34 0.86
CA ALA A 240 25.05 -2.07 -0.55
C ALA A 240 26.30 -2.35 -1.38
N ASP A 241 26.10 -2.79 -2.62
CA ASP A 241 27.22 -2.96 -3.56
C ASP A 241 27.71 -1.58 -4.05
N ILE A 242 26.77 -0.64 -4.24
CA ILE A 242 27.05 0.78 -4.53
C ILE A 242 26.15 1.63 -3.63
N SER A 243 26.75 2.60 -2.93
CA SER A 243 26.03 3.66 -2.20
C SER A 243 26.33 5.03 -2.81
N VAL A 244 25.29 5.79 -3.10
CA VAL A 244 25.38 7.16 -3.60
C VAL A 244 24.63 8.08 -2.63
N PRO A 245 25.33 8.93 -1.88
CA PRO A 245 24.68 9.82 -0.92
C PRO A 245 23.78 10.83 -1.64
N GLY A 246 22.69 11.19 -0.96
CA GLY A 246 21.80 12.27 -1.41
C GLY A 246 22.51 13.62 -1.41
N SER A 247 22.07 14.52 -2.29
CA SER A 247 22.67 15.87 -2.39
C SER A 247 22.39 16.73 -1.16
N LYS A 248 21.27 16.47 -0.47
CA LYS A 248 20.94 17.06 0.83
C LYS A 248 20.78 15.91 1.83
N ASP A 249 21.48 16.00 2.96
CA ASP A 249 21.38 14.99 4.02
C ASP A 249 20.01 15.06 4.71
N HIS A 250 19.29 13.94 4.76
CA HIS A 250 17.93 13.87 5.33
C HIS A 250 17.88 14.33 6.80
N VAL A 251 18.88 13.98 7.61
CA VAL A 251 18.92 14.35 9.04
C VAL A 251 19.09 15.86 9.20
N MET A 252 19.87 16.47 8.32
CA MET A 252 20.11 17.91 8.31
C MET A 252 18.88 18.70 7.85
N VAL A 253 18.20 18.28 6.78
CA VAL A 253 17.08 19.06 6.20
C VAL A 253 15.71 18.69 6.76
N GLN A 254 15.52 17.45 7.22
CA GLN A 254 14.23 16.96 7.72
C GLN A 254 14.28 16.41 9.14
N GLY A 255 15.38 15.77 9.53
CA GLY A 255 15.55 15.15 10.85
C GLY A 255 15.62 13.62 10.80
N GLU A 256 15.54 13.00 11.97
CA GLU A 256 15.75 11.57 12.15
C GLU A 256 14.55 10.69 11.75
N ILE A 257 13.33 11.21 11.71
CA ILE A 257 12.14 10.42 11.37
C ILE A 257 12.06 10.26 9.85
N LEU A 258 12.51 9.10 9.40
CA LEU A 258 12.43 8.66 8.01
C LEU A 258 11.09 7.96 7.77
N GLU A 259 10.39 8.28 6.68
CA GLU A 259 9.14 7.58 6.34
C GLU A 259 9.37 6.09 6.11
N GLY A 260 10.43 5.80 5.37
CA GLY A 260 10.63 4.49 4.77
C GLY A 260 11.66 4.48 3.67
N LEU A 261 11.59 3.42 2.87
CA LEU A 261 12.41 3.14 1.70
C LEU A 261 11.49 2.78 0.52
N VAL A 262 11.96 3.06 -0.69
CA VAL A 262 11.36 2.56 -1.92
C VAL A 262 12.40 1.66 -2.60
N ALA A 263 12.05 0.39 -2.81
CA ALA A 263 12.90 -0.56 -3.51
C ALA A 263 12.28 -0.94 -4.86
N ARG A 264 13.05 -0.92 -5.95
CA ARG A 264 12.60 -1.30 -7.30
C ARG A 264 13.63 -2.13 -8.05
N ILE A 265 13.16 -2.91 -9.01
CA ILE A 265 14.02 -3.61 -9.97
C ILE A 265 14.45 -2.63 -11.06
N VAL A 266 15.76 -2.61 -11.35
CA VAL A 266 16.36 -1.88 -12.47
C VAL A 266 17.27 -2.80 -13.28
N SER A 267 17.58 -2.40 -14.51
CA SER A 267 18.49 -3.11 -15.41
C SER A 267 19.80 -3.47 -14.70
N ARG A 268 20.40 -4.60 -15.05
CA ARG A 268 21.69 -5.02 -14.49
C ARG A 268 22.79 -3.99 -14.78
N GLU A 269 22.73 -3.39 -15.95
CA GLU A 269 23.65 -2.37 -16.44
C GLU A 269 23.68 -1.13 -15.55
N SER A 270 22.61 -0.87 -14.77
CA SER A 270 22.54 0.29 -13.87
C SER A 270 23.70 0.34 -12.87
N SER A 271 24.15 -0.80 -12.34
CA SER A 271 25.30 -0.82 -11.42
C SER A 271 26.61 -0.45 -12.14
N VAL A 272 26.81 -0.95 -13.35
CA VAL A 272 28.01 -0.68 -14.17
C VAL A 272 28.04 0.78 -14.63
N GLN A 273 26.91 1.27 -15.13
CA GLN A 273 26.76 2.65 -15.59
C GLN A 273 26.86 3.66 -14.44
N MET A 274 26.45 3.28 -13.22
CA MET A 274 26.54 4.17 -12.07
C MET A 274 27.98 4.60 -11.81
N GLU A 275 28.94 3.68 -11.81
CA GLU A 275 30.36 4.00 -11.59
C GLU A 275 30.91 4.99 -12.63
N GLU A 276 30.52 4.81 -13.90
CA GLU A 276 30.90 5.72 -14.98
C GLU A 276 30.26 7.11 -14.82
N VAL A 277 28.96 7.16 -14.52
CA VAL A 277 28.25 8.42 -14.27
C VAL A 277 28.83 9.17 -13.10
N LEU A 278 29.16 8.49 -12.00
CA LEU A 278 29.75 9.11 -10.81
C LEU A 278 31.11 9.75 -11.11
N ARG A 279 31.88 9.15 -12.03
CA ARG A 279 33.17 9.67 -12.52
C ARG A 279 33.00 10.86 -13.47
N ASN A 280 32.08 10.76 -14.42
CA ASN A 280 31.88 11.76 -15.47
C ASN A 280 31.11 13.00 -14.99
N PHE A 281 30.28 12.84 -13.96
CA PHE A 281 29.47 13.90 -13.37
C PHE A 281 29.74 13.94 -11.86
N PRO A 282 30.82 14.58 -11.36
CA PRO A 282 31.06 14.70 -9.92
C PRO A 282 29.99 15.57 -9.23
N ILE A 283 29.96 15.55 -7.89
CA ILE A 283 29.04 16.39 -7.11
C ILE A 283 29.35 17.88 -7.39
N PRO A 284 28.37 18.66 -7.86
CA PRO A 284 28.61 20.06 -8.22
C PRO A 284 28.79 20.96 -6.99
N SER A 285 29.58 22.03 -7.14
CA SER A 285 29.64 23.11 -6.15
C SER A 285 28.33 23.91 -6.14
N LEU A 286 27.97 24.45 -4.98
CA LEU A 286 26.86 25.39 -4.82
C LEU A 286 27.42 26.82 -4.90
N ASP A 287 27.15 27.53 -5.99
CA ASP A 287 27.71 28.86 -6.23
C ASP A 287 26.91 29.97 -5.49
N GLY A 288 25.71 29.65 -4.99
CA GLY A 288 24.80 30.62 -4.35
C GLY A 288 24.84 30.68 -2.83
N GLY A 289 25.68 29.88 -2.16
CA GLY A 289 25.71 29.77 -0.69
C GLY A 289 26.02 31.07 0.07
N ASP A 290 26.73 32.00 -0.56
CA ASP A 290 27.10 33.31 0.01
C ASP A 290 26.22 34.48 -0.50
N SER A 291 25.16 34.20 -1.27
CA SER A 291 24.30 35.23 -1.88
C SER A 291 22.94 35.36 -1.18
N ASP A 292 22.37 36.58 -1.19
CA ASP A 292 21.00 36.80 -0.70
C ASP A 292 20.00 36.07 -1.61
N LEU A 293 19.42 34.98 -1.10
CA LEU A 293 18.44 34.15 -1.80
C LEU A 293 17.02 34.77 -1.81
N GLY A 294 16.86 35.94 -1.18
CA GLY A 294 15.58 36.57 -0.97
C GLY A 294 14.73 35.85 0.10
N PRO A 295 13.48 36.29 0.29
CA PRO A 295 12.61 35.77 1.34
C PRO A 295 12.39 34.27 1.18
N SER A 296 12.35 33.55 2.31
CA SER A 296 12.09 32.11 2.31
C SER A 296 10.64 31.80 1.93
N LEU A 297 10.37 30.53 1.61
CA LEU A 297 9.00 30.07 1.39
C LEU A 297 8.09 30.44 2.57
N ARG A 298 8.59 30.25 3.80
CA ARG A 298 7.86 30.53 5.05
C ARG A 298 7.59 32.01 5.23
N ASP A 299 8.55 32.88 4.91
CA ASP A 299 8.38 34.34 5.02
C ASP A 299 7.29 34.85 4.07
N ILE A 300 7.29 34.40 2.82
CA ILE A 300 6.28 34.79 1.82
C ILE A 300 4.89 34.31 2.25
N CYS A 301 4.82 33.06 2.72
CA CYS A 301 3.56 32.47 3.17
C CYS A 301 3.01 33.17 4.42
N ALA A 302 3.89 33.53 5.37
CA ALA A 302 3.51 34.29 6.56
C ALA A 302 2.98 35.68 6.21
N ALA A 303 3.65 36.39 5.27
CA ALA A 303 3.27 37.74 4.88
C ALA A 303 1.92 37.84 4.13
N ASN A 304 1.49 36.76 3.48
CA ASN A 304 0.30 36.74 2.61
C ASN A 304 -0.82 35.80 3.11
N ARG A 305 -0.84 35.53 4.41
CA ARG A 305 -1.70 34.51 5.04
C ARG A 305 -3.20 34.85 5.09
N SER A 306 -3.63 36.03 4.62
CA SER A 306 -5.04 36.41 4.61
C SER A 306 -5.78 35.98 3.34
N ASP A 307 -5.06 35.66 2.25
CA ASP A 307 -5.66 35.34 0.95
C ASP A 307 -4.79 34.35 0.16
N GLU A 308 -5.30 33.14 -0.10
CA GLU A 308 -4.61 32.09 -0.87
C GLU A 308 -4.19 32.59 -2.26
N LYS A 309 -5.00 33.43 -2.93
CA LYS A 309 -4.66 33.95 -4.26
C LYS A 309 -3.50 34.95 -4.18
N GLN A 310 -3.47 35.80 -3.17
CA GLN A 310 -2.33 36.71 -2.94
C GLN A 310 -1.06 35.92 -2.58
N GLN A 311 -1.19 34.88 -1.77
CA GLN A 311 -0.09 33.98 -1.44
C GLN A 311 0.49 33.30 -2.69
N ILE A 312 -0.36 32.71 -3.54
CA ILE A 312 0.05 32.13 -4.82
C ILE A 312 0.74 33.18 -5.70
N LYS A 313 0.17 34.39 -5.78
CA LYS A 313 0.72 35.48 -6.58
C LYS A 313 2.12 35.88 -6.10
N ALA A 314 2.28 36.10 -4.80
CA ALA A 314 3.56 36.48 -4.19
C ALA A 314 4.62 35.39 -4.38
N LEU A 315 4.25 34.11 -4.27
CA LEU A 315 5.17 33.00 -4.54
C LEU A 315 5.67 33.03 -5.99
N LEU A 316 4.76 33.11 -6.96
CA LEU A 316 5.11 33.12 -8.38
C LEU A 316 5.93 34.35 -8.78
N GLU A 317 5.58 35.54 -8.29
CA GLU A 317 6.34 36.78 -8.52
C GLU A 317 7.76 36.70 -7.96
N ASN A 318 7.92 36.10 -6.77
CA ASN A 318 9.24 35.91 -6.16
C ASN A 318 10.10 34.86 -6.88
N VAL A 319 9.57 34.02 -7.77
CA VAL A 319 10.38 33.11 -8.61
C VAL A 319 11.05 33.87 -9.74
N GLY A 320 10.43 34.93 -10.24
CA GLY A 320 10.85 35.68 -11.41
C GLY A 320 10.36 35.05 -12.72
N SER A 321 10.41 35.85 -13.79
CA SER A 321 9.82 35.51 -15.10
C SER A 321 10.58 34.41 -15.86
N SER A 322 11.82 34.10 -15.51
CA SER A 322 12.61 33.10 -16.23
C SER A 322 12.12 31.66 -16.01
N MET A 323 11.63 31.34 -14.81
CA MET A 323 11.17 29.99 -14.47
C MET A 323 9.71 29.77 -14.88
N CYS A 324 8.84 30.74 -14.63
CA CYS A 324 7.41 30.63 -14.92
C CYS A 324 6.85 31.99 -15.34
N PRO A 325 7.01 32.40 -16.62
CA PRO A 325 6.55 33.71 -17.09
C PRO A 325 5.03 33.81 -17.23
N ASP A 326 4.32 32.67 -17.37
CA ASP A 326 2.87 32.64 -17.58
C ASP A 326 2.14 32.06 -16.35
N HIS A 327 1.28 32.87 -15.73
CA HIS A 327 0.52 32.50 -14.54
C HIS A 327 -0.94 32.07 -14.85
N ARG A 328 -1.32 31.89 -16.13
CA ARG A 328 -2.69 31.55 -16.55
C ARG A 328 -3.25 30.29 -15.91
N ASP A 329 -2.42 29.30 -15.60
CA ASP A 329 -2.86 28.08 -14.90
C ASP A 329 -3.40 28.38 -13.49
N TRP A 330 -2.96 29.45 -12.83
CA TRP A 330 -3.41 29.87 -11.49
C TRP A 330 -4.48 30.95 -11.51
N PHE A 331 -4.43 31.89 -12.45
CA PHE A 331 -5.33 33.06 -12.45
C PHE A 331 -6.33 33.09 -13.61
N GLY A 332 -6.23 32.16 -14.57
CA GLY A 332 -7.07 32.16 -15.76
C GLY A 332 -6.66 33.24 -16.77
N TYR A 333 -7.59 33.59 -17.66
CA TYR A 333 -7.41 34.61 -18.69
C TYR A 333 -8.26 35.85 -18.36
N SER A 334 -7.68 37.04 -18.54
CA SER A 334 -8.19 38.37 -18.17
C SER A 334 -9.72 38.50 -18.12
N GLY A 335 -10.29 38.57 -16.90
CA GLY A 335 -11.72 38.84 -16.66
C GLY A 335 -12.64 37.62 -16.47
N LEU A 336 -12.14 36.38 -16.59
CA LEU A 336 -12.91 35.16 -16.30
C LEU A 336 -12.49 34.55 -14.97
N GLU A 337 -13.46 34.36 -14.06
CA GLU A 337 -13.18 33.74 -12.76
C GLU A 337 -12.65 32.29 -12.90
N PRO A 338 -11.83 31.80 -11.95
CA PRO A 338 -11.36 30.42 -11.90
C PRO A 338 -12.47 29.35 -11.91
N GLN A 339 -13.70 29.72 -11.57
CA GLN A 339 -14.87 28.84 -11.60
C GLN A 339 -15.30 28.45 -13.04
N SER A 340 -14.85 29.19 -14.06
CA SER A 340 -15.06 28.88 -15.49
C SER A 340 -14.09 27.81 -16.03
N ARG A 341 -13.21 27.24 -15.20
CA ARG A 341 -12.20 26.25 -15.59
C ARG A 341 -12.79 24.95 -16.11
N ASN A 342 -13.95 24.52 -15.60
CA ASN A 342 -14.51 23.21 -15.94
C ASN A 342 -15.02 23.20 -17.38
N ALA A 343 -14.48 22.31 -18.20
CA ALA A 343 -15.00 22.04 -19.52
C ALA A 343 -16.24 21.14 -19.44
N ASP A 344 -17.00 21.05 -20.53
CA ASP A 344 -18.17 20.19 -20.64
C ASP A 344 -17.82 18.71 -20.33
N LYS A 345 -18.72 18.01 -19.65
CA LYS A 345 -18.63 16.56 -19.40
C LYS A 345 -18.61 15.75 -20.70
N SER A 346 -19.10 16.31 -21.80
CA SER A 346 -19.09 15.69 -23.13
C SER A 346 -17.67 15.52 -23.72
N VAL A 347 -16.66 16.29 -23.27
CA VAL A 347 -15.29 16.29 -23.82
C VAL A 347 -14.67 14.90 -23.88
N VAL A 348 -14.84 14.09 -22.84
CA VAL A 348 -14.29 12.73 -22.79
C VAL A 348 -15.00 11.81 -23.81
N THR A 349 -16.29 12.04 -24.05
CA THR A 349 -17.04 11.31 -25.07
C THR A 349 -16.58 11.72 -26.46
N HIS A 350 -16.44 13.03 -26.72
CA HIS A 350 -15.93 13.54 -27.99
C HIS A 350 -14.51 13.05 -28.29
N PHE A 351 -13.64 13.08 -27.28
CA PHE A 351 -12.30 12.52 -27.35
C PHE A 351 -12.30 11.06 -27.78
N LEU A 352 -13.19 10.22 -27.22
CA LEU A 352 -13.26 8.78 -27.57
C LEU A 352 -13.89 8.52 -28.95
N GLN A 353 -14.66 9.46 -29.50
CA GLN A 353 -15.34 9.33 -30.79
C GLN A 353 -14.51 9.89 -31.96
N ALA A 354 -13.67 10.88 -31.71
CA ALA A 354 -12.84 11.53 -32.73
C ALA A 354 -11.73 10.63 -33.27
N HIS A 355 -11.30 10.88 -34.51
CA HIS A 355 -10.22 10.12 -35.13
C HIS A 355 -8.85 10.49 -34.52
N PRO A 356 -8.06 9.53 -34.01
CA PRO A 356 -6.75 9.81 -33.46
C PRO A 356 -5.76 10.19 -34.57
N THR A 357 -5.02 11.26 -34.35
CA THR A 357 -3.98 11.76 -35.27
C THR A 357 -2.65 11.03 -35.12
N ASP A 358 -2.39 10.43 -33.96
CA ASP A 358 -1.16 9.71 -33.67
C ASP A 358 -1.38 8.44 -32.81
N TYR A 359 -0.32 7.66 -32.65
CA TYR A 359 -0.33 6.40 -31.90
C TYR A 359 -0.59 6.60 -30.40
N ALA A 360 0.01 7.62 -29.79
CA ALA A 360 -0.18 7.92 -28.37
C ALA A 360 -1.65 8.23 -28.06
N THR A 361 -2.28 9.05 -28.90
CA THR A 361 -3.69 9.42 -28.81
C THR A 361 -4.58 8.18 -28.91
N LYS A 362 -4.31 7.30 -29.88
CA LYS A 362 -5.04 6.03 -30.01
C LYS A 362 -4.91 5.17 -28.75
N LYS A 363 -3.69 5.03 -28.20
CA LYS A 363 -3.46 4.22 -26.99
C LYS A 363 -4.12 4.83 -25.75
N LEU A 364 -4.17 6.15 -25.64
CA LEU A 364 -4.93 6.85 -24.61
C LEU A 364 -6.45 6.61 -24.75
N GLN A 365 -6.99 6.66 -25.97
CA GLN A 365 -8.40 6.32 -26.23
C GLN A 365 -8.70 4.85 -25.85
N GLU A 366 -7.82 3.91 -26.18
CA GLU A 366 -7.95 2.49 -25.79
C GLU A 366 -7.98 2.31 -24.27
N MET A 367 -7.05 2.94 -23.54
CA MET A 367 -6.98 2.91 -22.09
C MET A 367 -8.26 3.48 -21.45
N ILE A 368 -8.64 4.72 -21.81
CA ILE A 368 -9.82 5.39 -21.26
C ILE A 368 -11.10 4.64 -21.63
N GLY A 369 -11.19 4.15 -22.87
CA GLY A 369 -12.31 3.35 -23.37
C GLY A 369 -12.46 2.03 -22.61
N LEU A 370 -11.35 1.35 -22.30
CA LEU A 370 -11.37 0.15 -21.46
C LEU A 370 -11.82 0.46 -20.04
N MET A 371 -11.26 1.50 -19.41
CA MET A 371 -11.65 1.91 -18.06
C MET A 371 -13.15 2.22 -17.97
N LYS A 372 -13.71 2.89 -18.97
CA LYS A 372 -15.16 3.14 -19.07
C LYS A 372 -15.95 1.85 -19.29
N ARG A 373 -15.59 0.99 -20.26
CA ARG A 373 -16.29 -0.28 -20.53
C ARG A 373 -16.31 -1.22 -19.32
N LYS A 374 -15.22 -1.28 -18.57
CA LYS A 374 -15.07 -2.12 -17.37
C LYS A 374 -15.56 -1.45 -16.08
N ASN A 375 -16.12 -0.25 -16.17
CA ASN A 375 -16.62 0.55 -15.04
C ASN A 375 -15.59 0.66 -13.90
N PHE A 376 -14.35 1.00 -14.25
CA PHE A 376 -13.29 1.23 -13.26
C PHE A 376 -13.56 2.55 -12.51
N SER A 377 -13.33 2.56 -11.20
CA SER A 377 -13.56 3.74 -10.35
C SER A 377 -12.50 4.81 -10.61
N ALA A 378 -12.77 5.65 -11.61
CA ALA A 378 -11.91 6.77 -12.01
C ALA A 378 -12.76 7.95 -12.50
N SER A 379 -12.18 9.14 -12.47
CA SER A 379 -12.73 10.36 -13.05
C SER A 379 -11.78 10.98 -14.06
N PHE A 380 -12.37 11.59 -15.08
CA PHE A 380 -11.67 12.27 -16.16
C PHE A 380 -12.12 13.73 -16.12
N LYS A 381 -11.41 14.56 -15.35
CA LYS A 381 -11.76 15.98 -15.18
C LYS A 381 -11.14 16.76 -16.33
N SER A 382 -11.96 17.45 -17.10
CA SER A 382 -11.49 18.24 -18.25
C SER A 382 -11.61 19.73 -17.94
N TYR A 383 -10.56 20.47 -18.26
CA TYR A 383 -10.44 21.90 -18.03
C TYR A 383 -10.07 22.61 -19.32
N TRP A 384 -10.46 23.87 -19.47
CA TRP A 384 -9.99 24.68 -20.61
C TRP A 384 -8.47 24.90 -20.53
N ASN A 385 -7.77 24.74 -21.66
CA ASN A 385 -6.34 25.01 -21.71
C ASN A 385 -6.08 26.50 -21.98
N TYR A 386 -5.91 27.28 -20.92
CA TYR A 386 -5.73 28.74 -21.05
C TYR A 386 -4.40 29.16 -21.70
N GLN A 387 -3.40 28.28 -21.71
CA GLN A 387 -2.13 28.53 -22.41
C GLN A 387 -2.29 28.47 -23.93
N LYS A 388 -3.34 27.80 -24.44
CA LYS A 388 -3.64 27.64 -25.87
C LYS A 388 -4.85 28.46 -26.32
N VAL A 389 -5.20 29.54 -25.59
CA VAL A 389 -6.37 30.38 -25.88
C VAL A 389 -6.35 30.98 -27.26
N ASP A 390 -5.18 31.42 -27.74
CA ASP A 390 -5.05 32.05 -29.05
C ASP A 390 -5.33 31.09 -30.21
N SER A 391 -5.20 29.79 -29.95
CA SER A 391 -5.53 28.70 -30.89
C SER A 391 -7.00 28.25 -30.82
N LEU A 392 -7.80 28.72 -29.87
CA LEU A 392 -9.21 28.32 -29.74
C LEU A 392 -10.06 28.92 -30.87
N SER A 393 -10.88 28.08 -31.49
CA SER A 393 -11.92 28.46 -32.46
C SER A 393 -13.12 27.52 -32.32
N ASN A 394 -14.24 27.81 -33.01
CA ASN A 394 -15.39 26.90 -33.02
C ASN A 394 -15.03 25.50 -33.56
N ASP A 395 -13.99 25.40 -34.39
CA ASP A 395 -13.52 24.16 -35.00
C ASP A 395 -12.21 23.63 -34.38
N ASN A 396 -11.69 24.26 -33.32
CA ASN A 396 -10.45 23.85 -32.65
C ASN A 396 -10.52 24.13 -31.14
N LEU A 397 -10.65 23.08 -30.34
CA LEU A 397 -10.89 23.12 -28.91
C LEU A 397 -9.75 22.45 -28.14
N CYS A 398 -9.15 23.19 -27.21
CA CYS A 398 -8.00 22.72 -26.41
C CYS A 398 -8.36 22.57 -24.93
N TYR A 399 -8.11 21.38 -24.38
CA TYR A 399 -8.41 21.02 -23.00
C TYR A 399 -7.18 20.47 -22.27
N LYS A 400 -7.17 20.61 -20.94
CA LYS A 400 -6.31 19.85 -20.02
C LYS A 400 -7.17 18.81 -19.31
N MET A 401 -6.85 17.53 -19.49
CA MET A 401 -7.53 16.40 -18.87
C MET A 401 -6.69 15.86 -17.70
N VAL A 402 -7.32 15.71 -16.55
CA VAL A 402 -6.77 15.06 -15.34
C VAL A 402 -7.47 13.72 -15.16
N ILE A 403 -6.70 12.62 -15.19
CA ILE A 403 -7.22 11.29 -14.90
C ILE A 403 -6.96 10.97 -13.43
N HIS A 404 -8.03 10.90 -12.64
CA HIS A 404 -7.98 10.62 -11.22
C HIS A 404 -8.63 9.28 -10.91
N VAL A 405 -7.81 8.30 -10.53
CA VAL A 405 -8.23 6.96 -10.12
C VAL A 405 -8.52 6.96 -8.62
N TYR A 406 -9.74 6.60 -8.22
CA TYR A 406 -10.23 6.76 -6.85
C TYR A 406 -9.82 5.64 -5.88
N SER A 407 -9.42 4.48 -6.38
CA SER A 407 -9.05 3.34 -5.54
C SER A 407 -7.82 2.63 -6.08
N ASP A 408 -6.91 2.28 -5.18
CA ASP A 408 -5.71 1.49 -5.47
C ASP A 408 -6.05 0.14 -6.15
N SER A 409 -7.21 -0.44 -5.85
CA SER A 409 -7.68 -1.70 -6.45
C SER A 409 -7.86 -1.63 -7.97
N VAL A 410 -8.12 -0.44 -8.51
CA VAL A 410 -8.30 -0.23 -9.96
C VAL A 410 -6.99 -0.45 -10.72
N PHE A 411 -5.85 -0.04 -10.15
CA PHE A 411 -4.56 -0.26 -10.79
C PHE A 411 -4.26 -1.77 -10.93
N ARG A 412 -4.52 -2.54 -9.87
CA ARG A 412 -4.35 -4.00 -9.88
C ARG A 412 -5.24 -4.67 -10.94
N ARG A 413 -6.51 -4.26 -11.01
CA ARG A 413 -7.46 -4.74 -12.02
C ARG A 413 -7.06 -4.36 -13.45
N TYR A 414 -6.59 -3.13 -13.64
CA TYR A 414 -6.13 -2.69 -14.96
C TYR A 414 -4.89 -3.48 -15.41
N GLN A 415 -3.95 -3.73 -14.51
CA GLN A 415 -2.77 -4.55 -14.80
C GLN A 415 -3.16 -5.99 -15.22
N GLN A 416 -4.24 -6.55 -14.66
CA GLN A 416 -4.77 -7.85 -15.11
C GLN A 416 -5.32 -7.80 -16.54
N GLU A 417 -5.92 -6.70 -16.97
CA GLU A 417 -6.36 -6.54 -18.37
C GLU A 417 -5.15 -6.41 -19.31
N MET A 418 -4.07 -5.75 -18.89
CA MET A 418 -2.82 -5.71 -19.65
C MET A 418 -2.21 -7.11 -19.83
N ARG A 419 -2.36 -8.01 -18.86
CA ARG A 419 -1.94 -9.42 -19.02
C ARG A 419 -2.70 -10.14 -20.13
N LYS A 420 -3.99 -9.83 -20.27
CA LYS A 420 -4.85 -10.39 -21.32
C LYS A 420 -4.61 -9.71 -22.68
N ASN A 421 -4.16 -8.44 -22.67
CA ASN A 421 -3.90 -7.65 -23.85
C ASN A 421 -2.58 -6.86 -23.67
N GLN A 422 -1.49 -7.46 -24.15
CA GLN A 422 -0.13 -6.94 -23.98
C GLN A 422 0.10 -5.59 -24.70
N GLU A 423 -0.78 -5.19 -25.62
CA GLU A 423 -0.66 -3.91 -26.32
C GLU A 423 -1.19 -2.71 -25.52
N LEU A 424 -1.78 -2.94 -24.33
CA LEU A 424 -2.29 -1.86 -23.47
C LEU A 424 -1.16 -1.12 -22.77
N TRP A 425 -1.28 0.21 -22.67
CA TRP A 425 -0.33 1.01 -21.88
C TRP A 425 -0.60 0.89 -20.38
N PRO A 426 0.43 0.98 -19.51
CA PRO A 426 0.27 1.00 -18.06
C PRO A 426 -0.64 2.13 -17.57
N LEU A 427 -1.38 1.86 -16.50
CA LEU A 427 -2.10 2.91 -15.77
C LEU A 427 -1.15 3.57 -14.77
N TYR A 428 -0.76 4.81 -15.09
CA TYR A 428 0.18 5.58 -14.29
C TYR A 428 -0.51 6.44 -13.22
N ARG A 429 0.27 6.93 -12.24
CA ARG A 429 -0.22 7.92 -11.26
C ARG A 429 -0.01 9.34 -11.76
N GLY A 430 -0.86 10.26 -11.30
CA GLY A 430 -0.75 11.69 -11.61
C GLY A 430 -0.75 11.95 -13.11
N PHE A 431 -1.84 11.55 -13.78
CA PHE A 431 -1.88 11.54 -15.24
C PHE A 431 -2.54 12.81 -15.79
N PHE A 432 -1.76 13.61 -16.52
CA PHE A 432 -2.18 14.89 -17.08
C PHE A 432 -1.96 14.89 -18.58
N VAL A 433 -3.01 15.22 -19.33
CA VAL A 433 -3.02 15.14 -20.79
C VAL A 433 -3.59 16.43 -21.37
N ASP A 434 -2.86 17.03 -22.28
CA ASP A 434 -3.40 18.06 -23.18
C ASP A 434 -4.19 17.36 -24.28
N VAL A 435 -5.46 17.73 -24.48
CA VAL A 435 -6.32 17.19 -25.54
C VAL A 435 -6.69 18.32 -26.48
N ASN A 436 -6.39 18.14 -27.76
CA ASN A 436 -6.83 19.01 -28.83
C ASN A 436 -7.89 18.29 -29.68
N LEU A 437 -9.04 18.93 -29.88
CA LEU A 437 -10.16 18.44 -30.70
C LEU A 437 -10.38 19.43 -31.83
N PHE A 438 -10.29 18.98 -33.08
CA PHE A 438 -10.41 19.89 -34.22
C PHE A 438 -11.09 19.28 -35.43
N LYS A 439 -11.70 20.13 -36.26
CA LYS A 439 -12.24 19.72 -37.56
C LYS A 439 -11.21 19.96 -38.66
N ALA A 440 -10.94 18.92 -39.45
CA ALA A 440 -10.07 19.01 -40.61
C ALA A 440 -10.89 19.25 -41.88
N ASN A 441 -10.36 20.05 -42.81
CA ASN A 441 -10.95 20.16 -44.15
C ASN A 441 -10.73 18.85 -44.94
N ASN A 442 -11.55 18.58 -45.97
CA ASN A 442 -11.53 17.28 -46.68
C ASN A 442 -10.15 16.87 -47.22
N LYS A 443 -9.29 17.84 -47.57
CA LYS A 443 -7.93 17.59 -48.09
C LYS A 443 -6.97 17.18 -46.97
N LYS A 444 -6.95 17.93 -45.86
CA LYS A 444 -6.15 17.65 -44.66
C LYS A 444 -6.66 16.40 -43.92
N ALA A 445 -7.96 16.13 -43.95
CA ALA A 445 -8.54 14.90 -43.42
C ALA A 445 -8.04 13.67 -44.19
N ALA A 446 -8.01 13.73 -45.53
CA ALA A 446 -7.49 12.63 -46.35
C ALA A 446 -5.98 12.39 -46.14
N GLU A 447 -5.19 13.43 -45.89
CA GLU A 447 -3.77 13.35 -45.54
C GLU A 447 -3.58 12.74 -44.15
N LEU A 448 -4.25 13.27 -43.12
CA LEU A 448 -4.18 12.75 -41.74
C LEU A 448 -4.66 11.30 -41.64
N SER A 449 -5.70 10.92 -42.38
CA SER A 449 -6.18 9.53 -42.43
C SER A 449 -5.20 8.58 -43.13
N LYS A 450 -4.44 9.04 -44.13
CA LYS A 450 -3.39 8.24 -44.77
C LYS A 450 -2.15 8.12 -43.88
N ASP A 451 -1.72 9.22 -43.26
CA ASP A 451 -0.56 9.26 -42.38
C ASP A 451 -0.79 8.47 -41.10
N SER A 452 -1.97 8.60 -40.47
CA SER A 452 -2.35 7.82 -39.28
C SER A 452 -2.35 6.31 -39.59
N ASN A 453 -2.95 5.88 -40.71
CA ASN A 453 -2.96 4.47 -41.11
C ASN A 453 -1.56 3.94 -41.47
N THR A 454 -0.68 4.78 -42.03
CA THR A 454 0.69 4.40 -42.39
C THR A 454 1.61 4.36 -41.17
N LEU A 455 1.49 5.32 -40.25
CA LEU A 455 2.17 5.33 -38.94
C LEU A 455 1.77 4.13 -38.07
N LEU A 456 0.46 3.82 -38.01
CA LEU A 456 -0.04 2.65 -37.28
C LEU A 456 0.52 1.34 -37.84
N ARG A 457 0.69 1.24 -39.17
CA ARG A 457 1.22 0.05 -39.84
C ARG A 457 2.73 -0.09 -39.67
N ASN A 458 3.48 1.02 -39.73
CA ASN A 458 4.93 1.04 -39.55
C ASN A 458 5.36 0.83 -38.10
N ILE A 459 4.61 1.34 -37.13
CA ILE A 459 4.89 1.14 -35.70
C ILE A 459 4.57 -0.31 -35.29
N ASN A 460 3.49 -0.90 -35.79
CA ASN A 460 3.19 -2.32 -35.58
C ASN A 460 4.30 -3.23 -36.14
N GLY A 461 4.94 -2.86 -37.26
CA GLY A 461 6.10 -3.59 -37.80
C GLY A 461 7.44 -3.31 -37.09
N ALA A 462 7.59 -2.14 -36.45
CA ALA A 462 8.79 -1.78 -35.69
C ALA A 462 8.77 -2.34 -34.25
N LEU A 463 7.58 -2.47 -33.63
CA LEU A 463 7.41 -3.03 -32.28
C LEU A 463 7.88 -4.48 -32.19
N ASP A 464 7.67 -5.28 -33.24
CA ASP A 464 8.17 -6.67 -33.32
C ASP A 464 9.71 -6.75 -33.33
N SER A 465 10.40 -5.66 -33.69
CA SER A 465 11.87 -5.60 -33.75
C SER A 465 12.52 -4.91 -32.55
N SER A 466 11.81 -4.01 -31.85
CA SER A 466 12.36 -3.26 -30.71
C SER A 466 11.92 -3.78 -29.33
N LEU A 467 10.95 -4.71 -29.27
CA LEU A 467 10.54 -5.41 -28.05
C LEU A 467 11.24 -6.76 -27.84
N SER A 468 12.29 -7.09 -28.61
CA SER A 468 13.27 -8.04 -28.11
C SER A 468 13.90 -7.38 -26.88
N SER A 469 13.43 -7.78 -25.70
CA SER A 469 13.87 -7.33 -24.39
C SER A 469 15.38 -7.10 -24.39
N LYS A 470 15.81 -5.83 -24.42
CA LYS A 470 17.24 -5.49 -24.29
C LYS A 470 17.84 -6.14 -23.02
N ASP A 471 17.00 -6.42 -22.02
CA ASP A 471 17.42 -6.90 -20.70
C ASP A 471 16.90 -8.32 -20.37
N GLY A 472 16.25 -9.04 -21.30
CA GLY A 472 15.73 -10.38 -21.05
C GLY A 472 14.60 -10.52 -20.00
N LEU A 473 14.15 -9.42 -19.39
CA LEU A 473 13.08 -9.40 -18.37
C LEU A 473 11.67 -9.33 -18.97
N ALA A 474 10.70 -9.97 -18.33
CA ALA A 474 9.28 -9.80 -18.67
C ALA A 474 8.79 -8.40 -18.26
N ASP A 475 7.82 -7.83 -19.01
CA ASP A 475 7.23 -6.50 -18.74
C ASP A 475 6.70 -6.35 -17.29
N GLU A 476 6.28 -7.45 -16.65
CA GLU A 476 5.87 -7.46 -15.24
C GLU A 476 7.05 -7.31 -14.26
N ASP A 477 8.17 -7.97 -14.53
CA ASP A 477 9.35 -7.97 -13.67
C ASP A 477 10.07 -6.61 -13.73
N SER A 478 10.04 -5.95 -14.89
CA SER A 478 10.62 -4.60 -15.08
C SER A 478 9.96 -3.50 -14.24
N ASN A 479 8.73 -3.72 -13.74
CA ASN A 479 7.97 -2.74 -12.97
C ASN A 479 7.84 -3.10 -11.48
N LEU A 480 8.56 -4.13 -11.00
CA LEU A 480 8.51 -4.54 -9.61
C LEU A 480 9.08 -3.46 -8.70
N MET A 481 8.25 -2.96 -7.79
CA MET A 481 8.61 -1.94 -6.81
C MET A 481 7.79 -2.12 -5.52
N VAL A 482 8.42 -1.87 -4.37
CA VAL A 482 7.81 -1.99 -3.03
C VAL A 482 8.12 -0.78 -2.17
N LYS A 483 7.12 -0.33 -1.39
CA LYS A 483 7.29 0.68 -0.34
C LYS A 483 7.40 0.02 1.03
N LEU A 484 8.48 0.31 1.73
CA LEU A 484 8.81 -0.19 3.07
C LEU A 484 8.75 0.99 4.04
N LYS A 485 8.01 0.92 5.15
CA LYS A 485 7.78 2.08 6.04
C LYS A 485 8.14 1.79 7.49
N PHE A 486 8.81 2.73 8.16
CA PHE A 486 9.24 2.56 9.55
C PHE A 486 8.12 2.87 10.57
N LEU A 487 8.13 2.16 11.70
CA LEU A 487 7.13 2.30 12.75
C LEU A 487 7.14 3.70 13.39
N THR A 488 8.31 4.31 13.55
CA THR A 488 8.51 5.66 14.09
C THR A 488 7.71 6.72 13.30
N TYR A 489 7.67 6.61 11.98
CA TYR A 489 6.77 7.37 11.11
C TYR A 489 5.31 6.92 11.23
N LYS A 490 5.05 5.60 11.16
CA LYS A 490 3.68 5.05 11.19
C LYS A 490 2.91 5.47 12.45
N ILE A 491 3.58 5.63 13.59
CA ILE A 491 3.00 6.15 14.84
C ILE A 491 2.38 7.53 14.61
N ARG A 492 3.14 8.46 14.04
CA ARG A 492 2.70 9.85 13.83
C ARG A 492 1.56 9.93 12.83
N THR A 493 1.73 9.30 11.68
CA THR A 493 0.80 9.48 10.56
C THR A 493 -0.43 8.58 10.70
N PHE A 494 -0.25 7.29 10.96
CA PHE A 494 -1.36 6.35 10.94
C PHE A 494 -1.99 6.14 12.31
N LEU A 495 -1.23 6.10 13.40
CA LEU A 495 -1.83 5.90 14.72
C LEU A 495 -2.39 7.20 15.29
N ILE A 496 -1.63 8.30 15.23
CA ILE A 496 -2.05 9.60 15.76
C ILE A 496 -2.94 10.33 14.74
N ARG A 497 -2.40 10.87 13.64
CA ARG A 497 -3.14 11.76 12.71
C ARG A 497 -4.41 11.12 12.17
N ASN A 498 -4.30 9.94 11.54
CA ASN A 498 -5.45 9.27 10.93
C ASN A 498 -6.44 8.73 11.98
N GLY A 499 -5.98 8.49 13.20
CA GLY A 499 -6.81 8.06 14.32
C GLY A 499 -7.56 9.20 15.04
N LEU A 500 -7.20 10.48 14.82
CA LEU A 500 -7.84 11.63 15.47
C LEU A 500 -9.37 11.63 15.28
N SER A 501 -9.86 11.46 14.06
CA SER A 501 -11.30 11.43 13.80
C SER A 501 -12.01 10.32 14.58
N THR A 502 -11.38 9.15 14.68
CA THR A 502 -11.88 7.98 15.43
C THR A 502 -11.82 8.21 16.94
N LEU A 503 -10.90 9.03 17.43
CA LEU A 503 -10.81 9.41 18.84
C LEU A 503 -11.86 10.45 19.23
N PHE A 504 -12.06 11.47 18.39
CA PHE A 504 -12.90 12.63 18.72
C PHE A 504 -14.39 12.43 18.44
N LYS A 505 -14.78 11.59 17.48
CA LYS A 505 -16.20 11.27 17.22
C LYS A 505 -16.71 10.31 18.34
N ASP A 506 -17.20 9.13 18.06
CA ASP A 506 -16.56 7.88 18.45
C ASP A 506 -15.87 7.53 19.80
N GLY A 507 -14.92 8.32 20.35
CA GLY A 507 -14.28 8.10 21.66
C GLY A 507 -13.07 7.12 21.79
N PRO A 508 -12.39 7.10 22.97
CA PRO A 508 -11.11 6.39 23.19
C PRO A 508 -11.15 4.86 22.99
N SER A 509 -12.25 4.20 23.36
CA SER A 509 -12.38 2.75 23.18
C SER A 509 -12.31 2.33 21.71
N ALA A 510 -12.90 3.14 20.84
CA ALA A 510 -12.87 2.89 19.41
C ALA A 510 -11.52 3.29 18.79
N TYR A 511 -10.88 4.35 19.31
CA TYR A 511 -9.49 4.67 18.97
C TYR A 511 -8.52 3.52 19.31
N ARG A 512 -8.69 2.89 20.48
CA ARG A 512 -7.94 1.69 20.86
C ARG A 512 -8.15 0.52 19.92
N THR A 513 -9.40 0.26 19.56
CA THR A 513 -9.72 -0.77 18.58
C THR A 513 -9.06 -0.48 17.22
N TYR A 514 -9.06 0.79 16.81
CA TYR A 514 -8.42 1.26 15.58
C TYR A 514 -6.90 1.05 15.59
N TYR A 515 -6.18 1.57 16.59
CA TYR A 515 -4.71 1.49 16.58
C TYR A 515 -4.21 0.06 16.79
N LEU A 516 -4.91 -0.77 17.60
CA LEU A 516 -4.58 -2.19 17.75
C LEU A 516 -4.77 -2.95 16.44
N ARG A 517 -5.84 -2.63 15.69
CA ARG A 517 -6.05 -3.18 14.35
C ARG A 517 -4.93 -2.78 13.41
N GLN A 518 -4.49 -1.53 13.42
CA GLN A 518 -3.36 -1.07 12.58
C GLN A 518 -2.07 -1.81 12.91
N MET A 519 -1.69 -1.90 14.18
CA MET A 519 -0.47 -2.62 14.60
C MET A 519 -0.54 -4.13 14.27
N LYS A 520 -1.71 -4.77 14.41
CA LYS A 520 -1.91 -6.17 13.97
C LYS A 520 -1.76 -6.31 12.46
N ILE A 521 -2.24 -5.33 11.68
CA ILE A 521 -2.09 -5.32 10.21
C ILE A 521 -0.62 -5.14 9.80
N TRP A 522 0.19 -4.40 10.56
CA TRP A 522 1.61 -4.19 10.26
C TRP A 522 2.51 -5.32 10.74
N GLY A 523 1.98 -6.30 11.46
CA GLY A 523 2.80 -7.35 12.07
C GLY A 523 3.68 -6.83 13.21
N THR A 524 3.33 -5.72 13.87
CA THR A 524 4.12 -5.15 14.97
C THR A 524 4.29 -6.17 16.10
N SER A 525 5.49 -6.29 16.66
CA SER A 525 5.82 -7.27 17.70
C SER A 525 4.96 -7.08 18.96
N ALA A 526 4.63 -8.17 19.65
CA ALA A 526 3.74 -8.13 20.81
C ALA A 526 4.27 -7.22 21.93
N SER A 527 5.60 -7.18 22.13
CA SER A 527 6.23 -6.26 23.09
C SER A 527 5.98 -4.81 22.71
N LYS A 528 6.22 -4.44 21.43
CA LYS A 528 6.00 -3.08 20.93
C LYS A 528 4.53 -2.70 20.94
N GLN A 529 3.62 -3.62 20.61
CA GLN A 529 2.17 -3.35 20.72
C GLN A 529 1.78 -2.95 22.15
N LYS A 530 2.32 -3.63 23.17
CA LYS A 530 2.04 -3.31 24.57
C LYS A 530 2.58 -1.94 24.96
N GLU A 531 3.81 -1.63 24.56
CA GLU A 531 4.46 -0.33 24.80
C GLU A 531 3.69 0.82 24.11
N LEU A 532 3.36 0.67 22.82
CA LEU A 532 2.62 1.66 22.05
C LEU A 532 1.19 1.86 22.55
N THR A 533 0.51 0.79 22.97
CA THR A 533 -0.83 0.88 23.56
C THR A 533 -0.83 1.82 24.76
N LYS A 534 0.15 1.68 25.66
CA LYS A 534 0.30 2.56 26.82
C LYS A 534 0.48 4.02 26.39
N MET A 535 1.40 4.27 25.46
CA MET A 535 1.67 5.62 24.96
C MET A 535 0.44 6.25 24.28
N LEU A 536 -0.28 5.49 23.45
CA LEU A 536 -1.44 5.98 22.70
C LEU A 536 -2.67 6.20 23.59
N ASP A 537 -2.83 5.42 24.65
CA ASP A 537 -3.85 5.67 25.68
C ASP A 537 -3.57 6.99 26.42
N GLU A 538 -2.32 7.25 26.78
CA GLU A 538 -1.90 8.52 27.40
C GLU A 538 -2.10 9.70 26.44
N TRP A 539 -1.75 9.54 25.17
CA TRP A 539 -2.02 10.52 24.10
C TRP A 539 -3.51 10.85 24.01
N ALA A 540 -4.36 9.82 23.98
CA ALA A 540 -5.81 9.99 23.87
C ALA A 540 -6.39 10.79 25.04
N VAL A 541 -5.88 10.59 26.26
CA VAL A 541 -6.26 11.37 27.45
C VAL A 541 -5.76 12.80 27.34
N TYR A 542 -4.47 12.99 26.98
CA TYR A 542 -3.84 14.30 26.83
C TYR A 542 -4.61 15.19 25.85
N ILE A 543 -4.82 14.70 24.62
CA ILE A 543 -5.38 15.54 23.56
C ILE A 543 -6.86 15.84 23.76
N ARG A 544 -7.63 14.89 24.29
CA ARG A 544 -9.05 15.11 24.64
C ARG A 544 -9.21 16.10 25.79
N ARG A 545 -8.28 16.12 26.75
CA ARG A 545 -8.31 17.12 27.83
C ARG A 545 -8.09 18.54 27.29
N LYS A 546 -7.17 18.69 26.34
CA LYS A 546 -6.83 19.98 25.74
C LYS A 546 -7.89 20.50 24.78
N TYR A 547 -8.45 19.64 23.92
CA TYR A 547 -9.38 20.03 22.85
C TYR A 547 -10.86 19.73 23.12
N GLN A 548 -11.18 19.00 24.19
CA GLN A 548 -12.55 18.59 24.54
C GLN A 548 -13.25 17.86 23.37
N ASN A 549 -14.31 18.46 22.81
CA ASN A 549 -15.05 17.94 21.65
C ASN A 549 -14.65 18.60 20.32
N LYS A 550 -13.72 19.57 20.32
CA LYS A 550 -13.24 20.20 19.09
C LYS A 550 -12.19 19.30 18.45
N GLN A 551 -12.34 18.97 17.18
CA GLN A 551 -11.39 18.10 16.50
C GLN A 551 -10.10 18.88 16.19
N LEU A 552 -8.95 18.32 16.57
CA LEU A 552 -7.63 18.79 16.13
C LEU A 552 -7.52 18.60 14.60
N PRO A 553 -7.20 19.65 13.81
CA PRO A 553 -6.98 19.52 12.38
C PRO A 553 -5.84 18.55 12.05
N SER A 554 -6.03 17.70 11.04
CA SER A 554 -5.00 16.76 10.58
C SER A 554 -3.80 17.44 9.94
N SER A 555 -3.96 18.66 9.43
CA SER A 555 -2.88 19.43 8.80
C SER A 555 -1.92 20.08 9.80
N THR A 556 -2.28 20.17 11.08
CA THR A 556 -1.48 20.84 12.13
C THR A 556 -1.23 19.97 13.37
N TYR A 557 -1.54 18.68 13.28
CA TYR A 557 -1.54 17.79 14.44
C TYR A 557 -0.17 17.65 15.13
N LEU A 558 0.94 17.87 14.41
CA LEU A 558 2.29 17.76 14.97
C LEU A 558 2.60 18.84 15.99
N SER A 559 1.91 19.98 15.94
CA SER A 559 2.01 21.02 16.98
C SER A 559 1.60 20.50 18.36
N GLU A 560 0.81 19.43 18.40
CA GLU A 560 0.39 18.76 19.63
C GLU A 560 1.10 17.42 19.83
N ALA A 561 1.29 16.66 18.76
CA ALA A 561 1.88 15.32 18.84
C ALA A 561 3.38 15.36 19.17
N GLU A 562 4.17 16.25 18.56
CA GLU A 562 5.63 16.29 18.81
C GLU A 562 5.97 16.68 20.26
N PRO A 563 5.38 17.73 20.88
CA PRO A 563 5.62 18.03 22.30
C PRO A 563 5.23 16.87 23.23
N PHE A 564 4.12 16.19 22.94
CA PHE A 564 3.71 15.02 23.73
C PHE A 564 4.72 13.88 23.60
N LEU A 565 5.15 13.56 22.37
CA LEU A 565 6.11 12.50 22.10
C LEU A 565 7.48 12.81 22.71
N GLU A 566 7.94 14.06 22.66
CA GLU A 566 9.18 14.51 23.30
C GLU A 566 9.12 14.31 24.82
N GLN A 567 8.03 14.74 25.47
CA GLN A 567 7.84 14.54 26.91
C GLN A 567 7.75 13.06 27.27
N TYR A 568 7.14 12.24 26.42
CA TYR A 568 7.06 10.79 26.64
C TYR A 568 8.45 10.13 26.54
N ALA A 569 9.24 10.55 25.56
CA ALA A 569 10.57 10.03 25.28
C ALA A 569 11.58 10.35 26.38
N LYS A 570 11.54 11.58 26.93
CA LYS A 570 12.40 12.02 28.05
C LYS A 570 12.26 11.18 29.33
N ARG A 571 11.19 10.38 29.47
CA ARG A 571 10.95 9.55 30.66
C ARG A 571 11.87 8.32 30.74
N SER A 572 12.35 7.79 29.61
CA SER A 572 13.33 6.68 29.62
C SER A 572 13.97 6.45 28.24
N PRO A 573 15.20 5.88 28.17
CA PRO A 573 15.81 5.48 26.90
C PRO A 573 14.96 4.49 26.09
N ALA A 574 14.18 3.62 26.75
CA ALA A 574 13.27 2.70 26.08
C ALA A 574 12.12 3.42 25.36
N ASN A 575 11.58 4.49 25.97
CA ASN A 575 10.55 5.31 25.34
C ASN A 575 11.11 6.10 24.15
N GLN A 576 12.33 6.61 24.25
CA GLN A 576 13.02 7.25 23.12
C GLN A 576 13.18 6.27 21.94
N ALA A 577 13.66 5.06 22.20
CA ALA A 577 13.80 4.02 21.17
C ALA A 577 12.45 3.59 20.56
N LEU A 578 11.36 3.65 21.33
CA LEU A 578 10.01 3.30 20.88
C LEU A 578 9.44 4.29 19.85
N ILE A 579 9.63 5.58 20.08
CA ILE A 579 8.98 6.65 19.31
C ILE A 579 9.90 7.30 18.26
N GLY A 580 11.21 7.06 18.35
CA GLY A 580 12.23 7.72 17.54
C GLY A 580 12.59 9.11 18.07
N ALA A 581 13.20 9.96 17.23
CA ALA A 581 13.44 11.36 17.59
C ALA A 581 12.12 12.13 17.74
N ALA A 582 12.06 13.06 18.69
CA ALA A 582 10.92 13.96 18.90
C ALA A 582 11.43 15.26 19.55
N GLY A 583 10.69 16.36 19.37
CA GLY A 583 11.02 17.67 19.98
C GLY A 583 11.65 18.70 19.05
N ASP A 584 11.88 18.37 17.77
CA ASP A 584 12.26 19.34 16.73
C ASP A 584 11.03 20.19 16.32
N LEU A 585 10.57 21.06 17.23
CA LEU A 585 9.33 21.82 17.03
C LEU A 585 9.53 22.96 16.02
N VAL A 586 9.11 22.72 14.78
CA VAL A 586 8.87 23.77 13.80
C VAL A 586 7.47 24.33 14.03
N GLN A 587 7.34 25.56 14.56
CA GLN A 587 6.05 26.22 14.78
C GLN A 587 5.45 26.70 13.47
N THR A 588 4.38 26.05 13.01
CA THR A 588 3.75 26.31 11.70
C THR A 588 2.60 27.30 11.79
N GLU A 589 2.20 27.67 13.00
CA GLU A 589 1.05 28.54 13.28
C GLU A 589 1.16 29.90 12.60
N ASN A 590 2.34 30.33 12.15
CA ASN A 590 2.58 31.63 11.53
C ASN A 590 2.71 31.60 10.01
N PHE A 591 2.89 30.43 9.37
CA PHE A 591 3.21 30.35 7.93
C PHE A 591 2.52 29.22 7.15
N LEU A 592 1.60 28.46 7.77
CA LEU A 592 0.77 27.49 7.04
C LEU A 592 0.00 28.16 5.91
N ALA A 593 0.02 27.53 4.74
CA ALA A 593 -0.80 27.96 3.62
C ALA A 593 -2.30 27.85 3.94
N ILE A 594 -3.09 28.79 3.42
CA ILE A 594 -4.55 28.68 3.44
C ILE A 594 -4.92 27.59 2.44
N LEU A 595 -5.55 26.53 2.94
CA LEU A 595 -6.13 25.48 2.11
C LEU A 595 -7.64 25.68 2.07
N ASP A 596 -8.20 25.92 0.89
CA ASP A 596 -9.64 25.95 0.68
C ASP A 596 -10.28 24.64 1.20
N ALA A 597 -11.22 24.75 2.15
CA ALA A 597 -11.73 23.66 3.02
C ALA A 597 -12.48 22.50 2.30
N GLN A 598 -12.40 22.43 0.97
CA GLN A 598 -13.02 21.40 0.13
C GLN A 598 -12.00 20.49 -0.59
N ARG A 599 -10.69 20.65 -0.37
CA ARG A 599 -9.65 19.95 -1.14
C ARG A 599 -8.67 19.21 -0.24
N ASP A 600 -9.14 18.16 0.40
CA ASP A 600 -8.26 17.17 1.03
C ASP A 600 -7.44 16.43 -0.05
N GLU A 601 -6.11 16.40 0.10
CA GLU A 601 -5.19 15.64 -0.79
C GLU A 601 -5.32 14.10 -0.64
N GLU A 602 -5.98 13.65 0.42
CA GLU A 602 -6.23 12.23 0.70
C GLU A 602 -7.69 11.88 0.41
N GLY A 603 -7.94 11.47 -0.83
CA GLY A 603 -9.21 10.86 -1.25
C GLY A 603 -9.47 9.45 -0.70
N ASP A 604 -9.02 9.14 0.52
CA ASP A 604 -9.39 7.90 1.22
C ASP A 604 -10.52 8.23 2.21
N LEU A 605 -11.75 8.31 1.71
CA LEU A 605 -12.93 8.40 2.55
C LEU A 605 -13.01 7.17 3.46
N GLN A 606 -13.18 7.45 4.75
CA GLN A 606 -13.26 6.51 5.86
C GLN A 606 -14.24 5.36 5.60
N ALA A 607 -13.86 4.16 6.07
CA ALA A 607 -14.81 3.09 6.34
C ALA A 607 -15.54 3.36 7.66
N GLU A 608 -16.83 3.70 7.61
CA GLU A 608 -17.66 3.88 8.81
C GLU A 608 -18.06 2.55 9.51
N ARG A 609 -18.07 2.69 10.84
CA ARG A 609 -18.16 1.78 12.00
C ARG A 609 -19.33 0.79 12.11
N GLY A 610 -19.11 -0.17 13.02
CA GLY A 610 -20.13 -0.73 13.91
C GLY A 610 -19.72 -0.58 15.38
N THR A 611 -20.64 -0.15 16.23
CA THR A 611 -20.50 0.10 17.68
C THR A 611 -20.44 -1.20 18.50
N ALA A 612 -19.58 -1.24 19.51
CA ALA A 612 -19.41 -2.37 20.43
C ALA A 612 -19.99 -2.03 21.83
N PRO A 613 -20.86 -2.87 22.43
CA PRO A 613 -21.14 -2.80 23.87
C PRO A 613 -20.10 -3.52 24.75
N SER A 614 -20.01 -3.08 26.00
CA SER A 614 -19.02 -3.36 27.03
C SER A 614 -19.00 -4.79 27.59
N SER A 615 -17.84 -5.15 28.14
CA SER A 615 -17.46 -6.38 28.85
C SER A 615 -18.02 -6.46 30.28
N PRO A 616 -17.97 -7.67 30.90
CA PRO A 616 -17.45 -7.79 32.26
C PRO A 616 -16.37 -8.90 32.40
N THR A 617 -15.84 -8.98 33.62
CA THR A 617 -14.46 -9.23 34.03
C THR A 617 -14.17 -10.66 34.56
N SER A 618 -12.86 -10.99 34.61
CA SER A 618 -12.08 -11.73 35.64
C SER A 618 -11.83 -13.27 35.60
N THR A 619 -10.53 -13.59 35.64
CA THR A 619 -9.76 -14.63 36.40
C THR A 619 -10.06 -16.14 36.29
N SER A 620 -9.04 -16.93 35.96
CA SER A 620 -8.28 -17.83 36.87
C SER A 620 -7.50 -18.95 36.13
N LEU A 621 -6.62 -19.62 36.89
CA LEU A 621 -5.42 -20.42 36.56
C LEU A 621 -5.62 -21.78 35.86
N ASP A 622 -4.52 -22.21 35.23
CA ASP A 622 -3.99 -23.55 34.88
C ASP A 622 -4.93 -24.75 34.63
N VAL A 623 -4.60 -25.50 33.55
CA VAL A 623 -4.32 -26.95 33.50
C VAL A 623 -4.29 -27.37 32.02
N VAL A 624 -3.22 -28.07 31.60
CA VAL A 624 -3.09 -28.67 30.26
C VAL A 624 -4.04 -29.87 30.14
N SER A 625 -4.84 -29.91 29.08
CA SER A 625 -5.22 -31.18 28.44
C SER A 625 -5.46 -31.00 26.93
N LYS A 626 -4.98 -31.98 26.16
CA LYS A 626 -5.20 -32.14 24.71
C LYS A 626 -6.66 -32.48 24.45
N THR A 627 -7.41 -31.62 23.75
CA THR A 627 -8.68 -31.98 23.06
C THR A 627 -8.96 -30.97 21.94
N GLU A 628 -8.62 -31.31 20.69
CA GLU A 628 -8.82 -30.41 19.55
C GLU A 628 -10.27 -30.51 19.02
N GLY A 629 -11.08 -29.49 19.30
CA GLY A 629 -12.42 -29.35 18.71
C GLY A 629 -12.38 -28.82 17.26
N LEU A 630 -13.53 -28.82 16.59
CA LEU A 630 -13.65 -28.40 15.19
C LEU A 630 -14.74 -27.34 15.02
N ILE A 631 -14.48 -26.30 14.24
CA ILE A 631 -15.47 -25.28 13.87
C ILE A 631 -15.73 -25.37 12.36
N VAL A 632 -16.95 -25.70 11.95
CA VAL A 632 -17.37 -25.66 10.55
C VAL A 632 -18.10 -24.36 10.31
N PHE A 633 -17.64 -23.53 9.35
CA PHE A 633 -18.22 -22.21 9.09
C PHE A 633 -18.37 -21.94 7.58
N PHE A 634 -19.20 -20.95 7.22
CA PHE A 634 -19.67 -20.79 5.83
C PHE A 634 -19.33 -19.41 5.24
N PRO A 635 -18.21 -19.29 4.51
CA PRO A 635 -17.93 -18.16 3.62
C PRO A 635 -18.85 -18.19 2.38
N GLY A 636 -20.14 -17.93 2.57
CA GLY A 636 -21.16 -17.88 1.52
C GLY A 636 -22.10 -16.67 1.64
N ILE A 637 -23.07 -16.59 0.74
CA ILE A 637 -24.16 -15.60 0.76
C ILE A 637 -25.52 -16.29 1.01
N PRO A 638 -26.60 -15.55 1.39
CA PRO A 638 -27.92 -16.15 1.52
C PRO A 638 -28.32 -16.94 0.27
N GLY A 639 -28.96 -18.10 0.44
CA GLY A 639 -29.29 -19.01 -0.67
C GLY A 639 -28.26 -20.11 -0.94
N CYS A 640 -27.10 -20.08 -0.28
CA CYS A 640 -26.08 -21.14 -0.37
C CYS A 640 -26.42 -22.46 0.35
N ALA A 641 -27.65 -22.64 0.86
CA ALA A 641 -28.10 -23.85 1.57
C ALA A 641 -27.38 -24.21 2.90
N LYS A 642 -26.59 -23.29 3.49
CA LYS A 642 -25.89 -23.47 4.78
C LYS A 642 -26.74 -24.11 5.89
N SER A 643 -27.96 -23.62 6.12
CA SER A 643 -28.79 -24.05 7.24
C SER A 643 -29.38 -25.45 7.01
N ALA A 644 -29.77 -25.74 5.77
CA ALA A 644 -30.21 -27.07 5.36
C ALA A 644 -29.04 -28.08 5.46
N LEU A 645 -27.82 -27.67 5.11
CA LEU A 645 -26.63 -28.50 5.23
C LEU A 645 -26.31 -28.81 6.70
N CYS A 646 -26.37 -27.81 7.59
CA CYS A 646 -26.17 -28.03 9.02
C CYS A 646 -27.19 -29.01 9.61
N GLU A 647 -28.45 -28.94 9.20
CA GLU A 647 -29.51 -29.86 9.63
C GLU A 647 -29.23 -31.31 9.18
N GLN A 648 -28.81 -31.50 7.93
CA GLN A 648 -28.44 -32.83 7.42
C GLN A 648 -27.20 -33.41 8.13
N ILE A 649 -26.18 -32.59 8.36
CA ILE A 649 -24.97 -33.02 9.08
C ILE A 649 -25.31 -33.42 10.52
N LEU A 650 -26.18 -32.66 11.20
CA LEU A 650 -26.64 -32.99 12.57
C LEU A 650 -27.40 -34.33 12.64
N ASN A 651 -28.19 -34.64 11.62
CA ASN A 651 -29.02 -35.85 11.57
C ASN A 651 -28.28 -37.08 11.03
N THR A 652 -27.00 -36.95 10.66
CA THR A 652 -26.21 -38.05 10.09
C THR A 652 -25.81 -39.08 11.18
N PRO A 653 -26.19 -40.37 11.03
CA PRO A 653 -25.80 -41.42 11.98
C PRO A 653 -24.28 -41.54 12.09
N GLY A 654 -23.75 -41.54 13.32
CA GLY A 654 -22.30 -41.61 13.58
C GLY A 654 -21.53 -40.29 13.35
N GLY A 655 -22.22 -39.18 13.08
CA GLY A 655 -21.61 -37.85 12.93
C GLY A 655 -20.55 -37.81 11.82
N LEU A 656 -19.39 -37.21 12.12
CA LEU A 656 -18.25 -37.14 11.19
C LEU A 656 -17.27 -38.32 11.33
N GLY A 657 -17.70 -39.45 11.92
CA GLY A 657 -16.85 -40.64 12.06
C GLY A 657 -15.71 -40.51 13.07
N ASP A 658 -15.79 -39.48 13.93
CA ASP A 658 -14.94 -39.23 15.07
C ASP A 658 -15.87 -39.10 16.30
N ASN A 659 -15.46 -39.63 17.46
CA ASN A 659 -16.26 -39.71 18.69
C ASN A 659 -16.63 -38.33 19.30
N ARG A 660 -16.35 -37.23 18.60
CA ARG A 660 -16.68 -35.85 19.01
C ARG A 660 -18.19 -35.56 18.86
N PRO A 661 -18.85 -34.99 19.89
CA PRO A 661 -20.25 -34.57 19.78
C PRO A 661 -20.45 -33.45 18.75
N LEU A 662 -21.55 -33.48 17.98
CA LEU A 662 -21.94 -32.43 17.04
C LEU A 662 -22.93 -31.44 17.67
N HIS A 663 -22.84 -30.16 17.27
CA HIS A 663 -23.76 -29.11 17.67
C HIS A 663 -23.87 -28.04 16.59
N SER A 664 -25.08 -27.57 16.30
CA SER A 664 -25.30 -26.43 15.40
C SER A 664 -25.75 -25.21 16.18
N LEU A 665 -25.15 -24.05 15.88
CA LEU A 665 -25.57 -22.76 16.41
C LEU A 665 -26.11 -21.89 15.27
N MET A 666 -27.40 -21.61 15.28
CA MET A 666 -28.05 -20.91 14.17
C MET A 666 -28.06 -19.39 14.35
N GLY A 667 -27.44 -18.67 13.41
CA GLY A 667 -27.28 -17.22 13.46
C GLY A 667 -28.62 -16.47 13.42
N ASP A 668 -29.55 -16.91 12.59
CA ASP A 668 -30.85 -16.25 12.38
C ASP A 668 -31.76 -16.32 13.63
N ARG A 669 -31.52 -17.28 14.54
CA ARG A 669 -32.20 -17.39 15.85
C ARG A 669 -31.42 -16.77 17.00
N THR A 670 -30.20 -16.30 16.74
CA THR A 670 -29.29 -15.79 17.75
C THR A 670 -29.22 -14.27 17.71
N LYS A 671 -29.92 -13.61 18.63
CA LYS A 671 -29.81 -12.15 18.80
C LYS A 671 -28.42 -11.75 19.31
N GLY A 672 -27.86 -10.64 18.78
CA GLY A 672 -26.61 -10.03 19.25
C GLY A 672 -25.31 -10.57 18.63
N ARG A 673 -24.22 -10.59 19.41
CA ARG A 673 -22.86 -11.01 18.99
C ARG A 673 -22.75 -12.52 18.77
N TYR A 674 -23.13 -12.99 17.59
CA TYR A 674 -23.16 -14.42 17.25
C TYR A 674 -21.81 -15.13 17.43
N TRP A 675 -20.72 -14.61 16.84
CA TRP A 675 -19.41 -15.27 16.91
C TRP A 675 -18.85 -15.31 18.34
N GLN A 676 -19.20 -14.34 19.18
CA GLN A 676 -18.89 -14.39 20.62
C GLN A 676 -19.60 -15.57 21.29
N LYS A 677 -20.88 -15.83 20.97
CA LYS A 677 -21.62 -16.97 21.50
C LYS A 677 -21.02 -18.31 21.03
N VAL A 678 -20.53 -18.37 19.77
CA VAL A 678 -19.76 -19.53 19.30
C VAL A 678 -18.51 -19.72 20.17
N ALA A 679 -17.77 -18.65 20.45
CA ALA A 679 -16.59 -18.69 21.32
C ALA A 679 -16.92 -19.16 22.74
N ASP A 680 -18.00 -18.63 23.34
CA ASP A 680 -18.41 -18.95 24.70
C ASP A 680 -18.85 -20.41 24.83
N GLU A 681 -19.63 -20.92 23.87
CA GLU A 681 -20.04 -22.33 23.84
C GLU A 681 -18.84 -23.27 23.61
N ARG A 682 -17.86 -22.85 22.79
CA ARG A 682 -16.61 -23.59 22.60
C ARG A 682 -15.76 -23.65 23.86
N LYS A 683 -15.64 -22.55 24.62
CA LYS A 683 -14.96 -22.53 25.92
C LYS A 683 -15.60 -23.49 26.91
N LYS A 684 -16.94 -23.58 26.93
CA LYS A 684 -17.66 -24.53 27.80
C LYS A 684 -17.45 -25.99 27.39
N LYS A 685 -17.32 -26.27 26.08
CA LYS A 685 -17.25 -27.64 25.52
C LYS A 685 -16.15 -27.76 24.45
N PRO A 686 -14.86 -27.83 24.85
CA PRO A 686 -13.71 -27.73 23.93
C PRO A 686 -13.55 -28.93 22.98
N PHE A 687 -14.11 -30.11 23.29
CA PHE A 687 -14.00 -31.30 22.44
C PHE A 687 -15.04 -31.38 21.29
N ARG A 688 -15.98 -30.43 21.20
CA ARG A 688 -17.16 -30.51 20.32
C ARG A 688 -16.92 -30.05 18.87
N ILE A 689 -17.64 -30.63 17.92
CA ILE A 689 -17.76 -30.10 16.55
C ILE A 689 -18.90 -29.08 16.52
N THR A 690 -18.59 -27.84 16.20
CA THR A 690 -19.57 -26.75 16.14
C THR A 690 -19.84 -26.35 14.68
N LEU A 691 -21.07 -26.56 14.22
CA LEU A 691 -21.56 -26.04 12.95
C LEU A 691 -22.05 -24.60 13.16
N ALA A 692 -21.25 -23.64 12.71
CA ALA A 692 -21.55 -22.22 12.82
C ALA A 692 -22.44 -21.78 11.64
N ASP A 693 -23.76 -22.04 11.75
CA ASP A 693 -24.76 -21.67 10.75
C ASP A 693 -25.00 -20.14 10.69
N LYS A 694 -24.02 -19.43 10.12
CA LYS A 694 -24.06 -18.02 9.77
C LYS A 694 -23.10 -17.74 8.62
N ASN A 695 -23.46 -16.78 7.76
CA ASN A 695 -22.54 -16.30 6.73
C ASN A 695 -21.31 -15.66 7.38
N ALA A 696 -20.13 -16.01 6.88
CA ALA A 696 -18.83 -15.46 7.26
C ALA A 696 -18.20 -14.73 6.07
N PRO A 697 -18.69 -13.52 5.70
CA PRO A 697 -18.41 -12.95 4.39
C PRO A 697 -17.12 -12.15 4.28
N ASN A 698 -16.41 -11.91 5.37
CA ASN A 698 -15.26 -11.03 5.37
C ASN A 698 -14.15 -11.51 6.31
N GLU A 699 -12.95 -10.98 6.10
CA GLU A 699 -11.75 -11.30 6.87
C GLU A 699 -11.87 -10.99 8.35
N GLU A 700 -12.72 -10.03 8.74
CA GLU A 700 -12.94 -9.72 10.15
C GLU A 700 -13.57 -10.90 10.88
N VAL A 701 -14.57 -11.55 10.27
CA VAL A 701 -15.16 -12.77 10.80
C VAL A 701 -14.15 -13.91 10.80
N TRP A 702 -13.38 -14.09 9.73
CA TRP A 702 -12.38 -15.16 9.66
C TRP A 702 -11.32 -15.01 10.75
N ARG A 703 -10.89 -13.78 11.02
CA ARG A 703 -9.96 -13.47 12.12
C ARG A 703 -10.55 -13.77 13.50
N GLN A 704 -11.84 -13.51 13.72
CA GLN A 704 -12.50 -13.93 14.95
C GLN A 704 -12.46 -15.46 15.11
N ILE A 705 -12.59 -16.19 14.01
CA ILE A 705 -12.50 -17.66 14.01
C ILE A 705 -11.05 -18.12 14.25
N GLU A 706 -10.05 -17.51 13.62
CA GLU A 706 -8.62 -17.77 13.89
C GLU A 706 -8.27 -17.51 15.36
N ASP A 707 -8.71 -16.37 15.91
CA ASP A 707 -8.48 -16.01 17.32
C ASP A 707 -9.18 -17.04 18.26
N MET A 708 -10.39 -17.50 17.92
CA MET A 708 -11.08 -18.59 18.64
C MET A 708 -10.30 -19.91 18.57
N CYS A 709 -9.76 -20.27 17.41
CA CYS A 709 -8.93 -21.45 17.19
C CYS A 709 -7.67 -21.40 18.06
N GLY A 710 -6.94 -20.27 18.05
CA GLY A 710 -5.74 -20.08 18.86
C GLY A 710 -5.99 -20.15 20.36
N MET A 711 -7.11 -19.58 20.84
CA MET A 711 -7.47 -19.60 22.26
C MET A 711 -7.97 -20.96 22.76
N THR A 712 -8.60 -21.75 21.89
CA THR A 712 -9.26 -23.02 22.28
C THR A 712 -8.57 -24.27 21.73
N LYS A 713 -7.44 -24.10 21.03
CA LYS A 713 -6.74 -25.16 20.27
C LYS A 713 -7.67 -25.92 19.31
N ALA A 714 -8.69 -25.24 18.78
CA ALA A 714 -9.62 -25.83 17.83
C ALA A 714 -9.11 -25.65 16.40
N ALA A 715 -9.40 -26.60 15.52
CA ALA A 715 -9.31 -26.38 14.08
C ALA A 715 -10.59 -25.72 13.56
N ALA A 716 -10.51 -24.98 12.46
CA ALA A 716 -11.67 -24.46 11.75
C ALA A 716 -11.62 -24.87 10.27
N VAL A 717 -12.79 -25.12 9.69
CA VAL A 717 -12.94 -25.61 8.32
C VAL A 717 -13.99 -24.75 7.62
N PRO A 718 -13.58 -23.93 6.63
CA PRO A 718 -14.52 -23.24 5.76
C PRO A 718 -15.20 -24.23 4.81
N VAL A 719 -16.53 -24.13 4.72
CA VAL A 719 -17.36 -24.78 3.69
C VAL A 719 -17.88 -23.72 2.73
N ILE A 720 -17.42 -23.78 1.47
CA ILE A 720 -17.78 -22.81 0.45
C ILE A 720 -18.58 -23.46 -0.69
N PRO A 721 -19.58 -22.78 -1.27
CA PRO A 721 -20.20 -23.25 -2.51
C PRO A 721 -19.16 -23.29 -3.63
N ASP A 722 -19.16 -24.36 -4.40
CA ASP A 722 -18.30 -24.48 -5.57
C ASP A 722 -18.79 -23.58 -6.69
N SER A 723 -17.88 -22.79 -7.25
CA SER A 723 -18.21 -21.81 -8.29
C SER A 723 -16.95 -21.39 -9.02
N GLU A 724 -17.07 -21.17 -10.33
CA GLU A 724 -15.99 -20.63 -11.16
C GLU A 724 -15.63 -19.18 -10.79
N GLY A 725 -16.56 -18.45 -10.14
CA GLY A 725 -16.39 -17.03 -9.83
C GLY A 725 -16.48 -16.12 -11.05
N THR A 726 -16.05 -14.87 -10.87
CA THR A 726 -15.83 -13.88 -11.93
C THR A 726 -14.45 -13.27 -11.76
N ASP A 727 -14.05 -12.38 -12.68
CA ASP A 727 -12.81 -11.60 -12.55
C ASP A 727 -12.75 -10.74 -11.26
N SER A 728 -13.86 -10.50 -10.58
CA SER A 728 -13.92 -9.65 -9.38
C SER A 728 -14.75 -10.21 -8.22
N ASN A 729 -15.23 -11.45 -8.29
CA ASN A 729 -16.02 -12.05 -7.22
C ASN A 729 -15.79 -13.58 -7.15
N PRO A 730 -15.76 -14.21 -5.97
CA PRO A 730 -15.63 -15.66 -5.86
C PRO A 730 -16.88 -16.44 -6.30
N PHE A 731 -18.01 -15.76 -6.57
CA PHE A 731 -19.24 -16.39 -7.05
C PHE A 731 -19.59 -15.91 -8.47
N SER A 732 -19.84 -16.86 -9.36
CA SER A 732 -20.32 -16.61 -10.74
C SER A 732 -21.72 -15.95 -10.75
N LEU A 733 -22.13 -15.40 -11.90
CA LEU A 733 -23.48 -14.85 -12.06
C LEU A 733 -24.55 -15.95 -12.03
N GLU A 734 -24.24 -17.14 -12.51
CA GLU A 734 -25.08 -18.34 -12.39
C GLU A 734 -25.31 -18.69 -10.92
N ALA A 735 -24.25 -18.67 -10.10
CA ALA A 735 -24.36 -18.92 -8.67
C ALA A 735 -25.22 -17.86 -7.98
N LEU A 736 -25.01 -16.57 -8.31
CA LEU A 736 -25.83 -15.47 -7.79
C LEU A 736 -27.31 -15.63 -8.17
N ALA A 737 -27.60 -15.98 -9.42
CA ALA A 737 -28.96 -16.23 -9.91
C ALA A 737 -29.63 -17.36 -9.13
N VAL A 738 -28.92 -18.48 -8.93
CA VAL A 738 -29.39 -19.63 -8.13
C VAL A 738 -29.65 -19.24 -6.68
N PHE A 739 -28.75 -18.47 -6.06
CA PHE A 739 -28.93 -18.00 -4.69
C PHE A 739 -30.17 -17.10 -4.53
N MET A 740 -30.34 -16.13 -5.43
CA MET A 740 -31.54 -15.28 -5.47
C MET A 740 -32.80 -16.11 -5.69
N PHE A 741 -32.77 -17.06 -6.64
CA PHE A 741 -33.89 -17.93 -6.95
C PHE A 741 -34.32 -18.78 -5.75
N ARG A 742 -33.37 -19.45 -5.08
CA ARG A 742 -33.61 -20.23 -3.86
C ARG A 742 -34.23 -19.38 -2.73
N VAL A 743 -33.75 -18.16 -2.55
CA VAL A 743 -34.29 -17.22 -1.55
C VAL A 743 -35.72 -16.77 -1.90
N LEU A 744 -36.03 -16.59 -3.18
CA LEU A 744 -37.36 -16.22 -3.65
C LEU A 744 -38.36 -17.38 -3.68
N GLN A 745 -37.92 -18.62 -3.46
CA GLN A 745 -38.79 -19.79 -3.37
C GLN A 745 -39.19 -20.16 -1.94
N ARG A 746 -38.38 -19.80 -0.93
CA ARG A 746 -38.67 -20.14 0.47
C ARG A 746 -39.77 -19.24 1.07
N VAL A 747 -40.39 -19.73 2.13
CA VAL A 747 -41.48 -19.07 2.88
C VAL A 747 -41.19 -19.19 4.37
N ASN A 748 -41.50 -18.16 5.15
CA ASN A 748 -41.35 -18.12 6.62
C ASN A 748 -39.91 -18.39 7.10
N HIS A 749 -38.91 -17.85 6.40
CA HIS A 749 -37.52 -18.07 6.80
C HIS A 749 -37.19 -17.27 8.09
N PRO A 750 -36.54 -17.87 9.11
CA PRO A 750 -36.26 -17.21 10.39
C PRO A 750 -35.53 -15.86 10.32
N GLY A 751 -34.71 -15.67 9.28
CA GLY A 751 -34.01 -14.40 9.00
C GLY A 751 -34.82 -13.36 8.22
N ASN A 752 -36.12 -13.56 8.00
CA ASN A 752 -37.04 -12.65 7.27
C ASN A 752 -36.59 -12.23 5.85
N LEU A 753 -35.75 -13.06 5.23
CA LEU A 753 -35.28 -12.87 3.85
C LEU A 753 -35.86 -14.02 3.01
N ASP A 754 -37.04 -13.85 2.43
CA ASP A 754 -37.74 -14.90 1.68
C ASP A 754 -38.60 -14.30 0.56
N LYS A 755 -39.51 -15.09 -0.02
CA LYS A 755 -40.37 -14.62 -1.11
C LYS A 755 -41.20 -13.39 -0.74
N SER A 756 -41.55 -13.21 0.53
CA SER A 756 -42.35 -12.07 1.02
C SER A 756 -41.53 -10.79 1.22
N SER A 757 -40.19 -10.88 1.26
CA SER A 757 -39.34 -9.71 1.47
C SER A 757 -39.41 -8.76 0.28
N PRO A 758 -39.67 -7.45 0.48
CA PRO A 758 -39.84 -6.50 -0.62
C PRO A 758 -38.53 -6.17 -1.36
N ASN A 759 -37.36 -6.37 -0.75
CA ASN A 759 -36.04 -5.97 -1.28
C ASN A 759 -35.04 -7.15 -1.28
N ALA A 760 -35.51 -8.36 -1.58
CA ALA A 760 -34.68 -9.56 -1.49
C ALA A 760 -33.48 -9.50 -2.46
N GLY A 761 -33.70 -9.04 -3.70
CA GLY A 761 -32.65 -8.87 -4.70
C GLY A 761 -31.56 -7.90 -4.24
N TYR A 762 -31.95 -6.74 -3.70
CA TYR A 762 -31.00 -5.76 -3.14
C TYR A 762 -30.14 -6.37 -2.01
N ILE A 763 -30.76 -7.08 -1.06
CA ILE A 763 -30.04 -7.67 0.06
C ILE A 763 -29.04 -8.72 -0.44
N LEU A 764 -29.40 -9.51 -1.44
CA LEU A 764 -28.50 -10.48 -2.07
C LEU A 764 -27.32 -9.80 -2.77
N LEU A 765 -27.56 -8.70 -3.50
CA LEU A 765 -26.48 -7.89 -4.08
C LEU A 765 -25.58 -7.29 -3.01
N MET A 766 -26.14 -6.85 -1.87
CA MET A 766 -25.34 -6.36 -0.75
C MET A 766 -24.39 -7.44 -0.22
N PHE A 767 -24.86 -8.68 -0.03
CA PHE A 767 -24.00 -9.79 0.39
C PHE A 767 -22.99 -10.20 -0.69
N TYR A 768 -23.38 -10.22 -1.95
CA TYR A 768 -22.50 -10.53 -3.08
C TYR A 768 -21.32 -9.54 -3.16
N ASN A 769 -21.61 -8.23 -2.99
CA ASN A 769 -20.60 -7.17 -3.03
C ASN A 769 -19.70 -7.11 -1.79
N LEU A 770 -19.96 -7.88 -0.71
CA LEU A 770 -18.99 -8.04 0.38
C LEU A 770 -17.72 -8.76 -0.07
N TYR A 771 -17.80 -9.50 -1.18
CA TYR A 771 -16.68 -10.21 -1.79
C TYR A 771 -16.15 -9.50 -3.06
N ASP A 772 -16.62 -8.28 -3.35
CA ASP A 772 -16.17 -7.55 -4.54
C ASP A 772 -14.65 -7.27 -4.48
N GLY A 773 -13.99 -7.46 -5.61
CA GLY A 773 -12.54 -7.33 -5.74
C GLY A 773 -11.73 -8.58 -5.37
N LYS A 774 -12.36 -9.71 -5.03
CA LYS A 774 -11.67 -11.00 -4.78
C LYS A 774 -12.01 -12.03 -5.85
N ARG A 775 -11.00 -12.58 -6.54
CA ARG A 775 -11.21 -13.69 -7.50
C ARG A 775 -11.38 -15.01 -6.77
N ARG A 776 -11.98 -16.01 -7.43
CA ARG A 776 -12.16 -17.35 -6.87
C ARG A 776 -10.87 -17.96 -6.32
N ARG A 777 -9.79 -17.94 -7.11
CA ARG A 777 -8.48 -18.50 -6.70
C ARG A 777 -7.91 -17.81 -5.47
N GLU A 778 -7.93 -16.48 -5.43
CA GLU A 778 -7.43 -15.69 -4.29
C GLU A 778 -8.25 -15.98 -3.02
N PHE A 779 -9.56 -16.09 -3.16
CA PHE A 779 -10.47 -16.42 -2.08
C PHE A 779 -10.22 -17.84 -1.51
N GLU A 780 -10.03 -18.83 -2.38
CA GLU A 780 -9.70 -20.21 -1.95
C GLU A 780 -8.33 -20.29 -1.30
N SER A 781 -7.29 -19.68 -1.91
CA SER A 781 -5.93 -19.65 -1.37
C SER A 781 -5.90 -19.00 0.01
N GLU A 782 -6.56 -17.86 0.20
CA GLU A 782 -6.59 -17.18 1.50
C GLU A 782 -7.27 -18.04 2.59
N LEU A 783 -8.38 -18.70 2.27
CA LEU A 783 -9.04 -19.59 3.22
C LEU A 783 -8.16 -20.81 3.56
N TYR A 784 -7.50 -21.38 2.54
CA TYR A 784 -6.61 -22.52 2.72
C TYR A 784 -5.38 -22.15 3.56
N GLU A 785 -4.71 -21.03 3.27
CA GLU A 785 -3.55 -20.54 4.03
C GLU A 785 -3.89 -20.27 5.50
N ARG A 786 -5.10 -19.78 5.79
CA ARG A 786 -5.52 -19.44 7.15
C ARG A 786 -5.94 -20.66 7.97
N PHE A 787 -6.62 -21.61 7.36
CA PHE A 787 -7.31 -22.70 8.06
C PHE A 787 -6.74 -24.09 7.77
N GLY A 788 -5.79 -24.20 6.84
CA GLY A 788 -5.11 -25.44 6.45
C GLY A 788 -5.97 -26.42 5.66
N SER A 789 -7.28 -26.21 5.58
CA SER A 789 -8.23 -27.05 4.87
C SER A 789 -9.38 -26.21 4.32
N LEU A 790 -10.03 -26.70 3.27
CA LEU A 790 -11.16 -26.06 2.62
C LEU A 790 -12.08 -27.13 2.06
N VAL A 791 -13.38 -27.03 2.37
CA VAL A 791 -14.41 -27.95 1.87
C VAL A 791 -15.23 -27.24 0.80
N LYS A 792 -15.36 -27.87 -0.37
CA LYS A 792 -16.17 -27.37 -1.49
C LYS A 792 -17.50 -28.09 -1.52
N MET A 793 -18.59 -27.33 -1.46
CA MET A 793 -19.95 -27.83 -1.58
C MET A 793 -20.42 -27.68 -3.04
N PRO A 794 -20.66 -28.80 -3.75
CA PRO A 794 -21.17 -28.75 -5.12
C PRO A 794 -22.42 -27.86 -5.24
N LEU A 795 -22.45 -26.99 -6.25
CA LEU A 795 -23.54 -26.05 -6.47
C LEU A 795 -24.11 -26.15 -7.89
N LEU A 796 -23.23 -26.03 -8.90
CA LEU A 796 -23.59 -26.00 -10.31
C LEU A 796 -23.05 -27.24 -11.02
N LYS A 797 -23.82 -27.79 -11.96
CA LYS A 797 -23.36 -28.89 -12.80
C LYS A 797 -22.21 -28.43 -13.72
N PRO A 798 -21.17 -29.24 -13.94
CA PRO A 798 -20.08 -28.90 -14.86
C PRO A 798 -20.57 -28.71 -16.30
N GLU A 799 -21.41 -29.64 -16.77
CA GLU A 799 -22.06 -29.58 -18.08
C GLU A 799 -23.42 -28.88 -17.93
N ARG A 800 -23.45 -27.56 -18.14
CA ARG A 800 -24.66 -26.74 -18.05
C ARG A 800 -24.78 -25.79 -19.24
N ALA A 801 -26.02 -25.49 -19.64
CA ALA A 801 -26.29 -24.49 -20.65
C ALA A 801 -25.87 -23.08 -20.16
N PRO A 802 -25.44 -22.18 -21.06
CA PRO A 802 -25.08 -20.80 -20.71
C PRO A 802 -26.22 -20.05 -20.02
N LEU A 803 -25.87 -19.05 -19.20
CA LEU A 803 -26.84 -18.18 -18.52
C LEU A 803 -27.76 -17.48 -19.55
N PRO A 804 -29.10 -17.60 -19.42
CA PRO A 804 -30.05 -16.91 -20.29
C PRO A 804 -29.80 -15.40 -20.33
N GLY A 805 -29.91 -14.81 -21.53
CA GLY A 805 -29.54 -13.40 -21.76
C GLY A 805 -30.37 -12.41 -20.94
N ASP A 806 -31.64 -12.71 -20.70
CA ASP A 806 -32.53 -11.90 -19.86
C ASP A 806 -32.15 -11.98 -18.37
N VAL A 807 -31.76 -13.16 -17.86
CA VAL A 807 -31.23 -13.34 -16.51
C VAL A 807 -29.90 -12.60 -16.34
N LYS A 808 -29.00 -12.68 -17.31
CA LYS A 808 -27.74 -11.94 -17.28
C LYS A 808 -27.99 -10.43 -17.24
N THR A 809 -28.84 -9.93 -18.14
CA THR A 809 -29.17 -8.50 -18.26
C THR A 809 -29.76 -7.95 -16.95
N ILE A 810 -30.72 -8.65 -16.33
CA ILE A 810 -31.33 -8.14 -15.09
C ILE A 810 -30.34 -8.12 -13.92
N LEU A 811 -29.38 -9.06 -13.86
CA LEU A 811 -28.32 -9.05 -12.85
C LEU A 811 -27.33 -7.90 -13.10
N ASP A 812 -26.91 -7.68 -14.35
CA ASP A 812 -26.00 -6.60 -14.73
C ASP A 812 -26.59 -5.21 -14.43
N GLU A 813 -27.88 -5.02 -14.72
CA GLU A 813 -28.63 -3.82 -14.35
C GLU A 813 -28.65 -3.62 -12.83
N GLY A 814 -28.92 -4.68 -12.06
CA GLY A 814 -28.96 -4.65 -10.60
C GLY A 814 -27.63 -4.27 -9.97
N MET A 815 -26.53 -4.86 -10.47
CA MET A 815 -25.17 -4.51 -10.04
C MET A 815 -24.81 -3.05 -10.36
N SER A 816 -25.24 -2.56 -11.52
CA SER A 816 -25.02 -1.16 -11.92
C SER A 816 -25.80 -0.20 -11.02
N LEU A 817 -27.08 -0.50 -10.74
CA LEU A 817 -27.91 0.27 -9.83
C LEU A 817 -27.38 0.24 -8.39
N PHE A 818 -26.86 -0.91 -7.94
CA PHE A 818 -26.19 -1.05 -6.64
C PHE A 818 -25.01 -0.09 -6.49
N ARG A 819 -24.14 -0.02 -7.50
CA ARG A 819 -22.98 0.88 -7.50
C ARG A 819 -23.38 2.36 -7.51
N LEU A 820 -24.36 2.72 -8.33
CA LEU A 820 -24.90 4.08 -8.38
C LEU A 820 -25.46 4.51 -7.02
N HIS A 821 -26.25 3.65 -6.39
CA HIS A 821 -26.81 3.89 -5.07
C HIS A 821 -25.73 4.03 -4.00
N GLN A 822 -24.77 3.10 -3.96
CA GLN A 822 -23.66 3.12 -3.00
C GLN A 822 -22.79 4.37 -3.14
N SER A 823 -22.50 4.81 -4.37
CA SER A 823 -21.65 6.00 -4.63
C SER A 823 -22.26 7.31 -4.13
N ARG A 824 -23.60 7.41 -4.15
CA ARG A 824 -24.32 8.65 -3.82
C ARG A 824 -24.85 8.67 -2.39
N HIS A 825 -25.26 7.52 -1.87
CA HIS A 825 -26.01 7.41 -0.60
C HIS A 825 -25.37 6.46 0.42
N GLY A 826 -24.20 5.86 0.14
CA GLY A 826 -23.52 4.97 1.08
C GLY A 826 -24.35 3.72 1.43
N ARG A 827 -24.63 3.50 2.73
CA ARG A 827 -25.40 2.33 3.24
C ARG A 827 -26.90 2.61 3.45
N VAL A 828 -27.41 3.74 2.97
CA VAL A 828 -28.84 4.09 3.10
C VAL A 828 -29.70 3.01 2.44
N GLU A 829 -30.83 2.66 3.07
CA GLU A 829 -31.77 1.65 2.57
C GLU A 829 -32.26 1.97 1.15
N PRO A 830 -32.47 0.97 0.29
CA PRO A 830 -32.89 1.19 -1.10
C PRO A 830 -34.29 1.82 -1.21
N SER A 831 -35.13 1.68 -0.19
CA SER A 831 -36.43 2.33 -0.09
C SER A 831 -36.35 3.83 0.25
N LYS A 832 -35.14 4.36 0.48
CA LYS A 832 -34.86 5.75 0.85
C LYS A 832 -33.79 6.32 -0.09
N GLY A 833 -33.97 7.57 -0.53
CA GLY A 833 -33.02 8.25 -1.41
C GLY A 833 -33.47 8.35 -2.87
N SER A 834 -32.58 8.87 -3.73
CA SER A 834 -32.94 9.30 -5.09
C SER A 834 -33.22 8.19 -6.10
N TYR A 835 -32.98 6.92 -5.74
CA TYR A 835 -33.13 5.75 -6.64
C TYR A 835 -34.19 4.75 -6.17
N ALA A 836 -35.07 5.15 -5.24
CA ALA A 836 -36.02 4.24 -4.60
C ALA A 836 -37.06 3.66 -5.58
N GLN A 837 -37.46 4.44 -6.59
CA GLN A 837 -38.41 3.98 -7.61
C GLN A 837 -37.76 2.94 -8.53
N GLU A 838 -36.51 3.18 -8.92
CA GLU A 838 -35.71 2.32 -9.78
C GLU A 838 -35.44 0.97 -9.11
N TRP A 839 -35.16 0.97 -7.80
CA TRP A 839 -35.04 -0.26 -7.01
C TRP A 839 -36.34 -1.08 -7.00
N ALA A 840 -37.48 -0.44 -6.75
CA ALA A 840 -38.78 -1.11 -6.72
C ALA A 840 -39.13 -1.71 -8.09
N GLN A 841 -38.84 -0.97 -9.18
CA GLN A 841 -39.05 -1.45 -10.55
C GLN A 841 -38.10 -2.61 -10.90
N TRP A 842 -36.82 -2.50 -10.56
CA TRP A 842 -35.84 -3.55 -10.79
C TRP A 842 -36.18 -4.84 -10.05
N GLU A 843 -36.54 -4.76 -8.76
CA GLU A 843 -36.91 -5.92 -7.96
C GLU A 843 -38.13 -6.66 -8.54
N LYS A 844 -39.15 -5.92 -9.01
CA LYS A 844 -40.32 -6.50 -9.68
C LYS A 844 -39.92 -7.24 -10.96
N ARG A 845 -39.04 -6.66 -11.77
CA ARG A 845 -38.53 -7.28 -13.01
C ARG A 845 -37.66 -8.50 -12.73
N LEU A 846 -36.77 -8.42 -11.74
CA LEU A 846 -35.95 -9.55 -11.28
C LEU A 846 -36.80 -10.78 -10.98
N ARG A 847 -37.87 -10.61 -10.19
CA ARG A 847 -38.77 -11.71 -9.83
C ARG A 847 -39.42 -12.35 -11.05
N VAL A 848 -39.92 -11.53 -11.98
CA VAL A 848 -40.53 -12.01 -13.23
C VAL A 848 -39.51 -12.78 -14.07
N VAL A 849 -38.30 -12.25 -14.25
CA VAL A 849 -37.24 -12.87 -15.05
C VAL A 849 -36.79 -14.20 -14.44
N LEU A 850 -36.53 -14.25 -13.13
CA LEU A 850 -36.12 -15.48 -12.44
C LEU A 850 -37.24 -16.54 -12.43
N SER A 851 -38.52 -16.13 -12.28
CA SER A 851 -39.65 -17.06 -12.39
C SER A 851 -39.83 -17.63 -13.80
N ARG A 852 -39.66 -16.81 -14.85
CA ARG A 852 -39.71 -17.29 -16.25
C ARG A 852 -38.60 -18.29 -16.57
N ASN A 853 -37.42 -18.10 -15.97
CA ASN A 853 -36.26 -18.96 -16.15
C ASN A 853 -36.13 -20.07 -15.08
N ALA A 854 -37.20 -20.38 -14.33
CA ALA A 854 -37.18 -21.36 -13.24
C ALA A 854 -36.69 -22.75 -13.67
N ASN A 855 -37.09 -23.21 -14.87
CA ASN A 855 -36.67 -24.51 -15.41
C ASN A 855 -35.15 -24.55 -15.62
N TYR A 856 -34.59 -23.51 -16.24
CA TYR A 856 -33.15 -23.37 -16.41
C TYR A 856 -32.43 -23.36 -15.05
N LEU A 857 -32.84 -22.47 -14.15
CA LEU A 857 -32.21 -22.31 -12.84
C LEU A 857 -32.27 -23.59 -12.00
N THR A 858 -33.33 -24.39 -12.14
CA THR A 858 -33.44 -25.69 -11.48
C THR A 858 -32.53 -26.74 -12.13
N SER A 859 -32.44 -26.76 -13.46
CA SER A 859 -31.69 -27.76 -14.22
C SER A 859 -30.17 -27.73 -13.99
N ILE A 860 -29.61 -26.54 -13.78
CA ILE A 860 -28.16 -26.32 -13.64
C ILE A 860 -27.62 -26.64 -12.24
N GLN A 861 -28.50 -26.81 -11.25
CA GLN A 861 -28.08 -27.06 -9.87
C GLN A 861 -27.70 -28.52 -9.67
N VAL A 862 -26.67 -28.77 -8.88
CA VAL A 862 -26.37 -30.12 -8.36
C VAL A 862 -27.47 -30.51 -7.36
N PRO A 863 -28.00 -31.74 -7.41
CA PRO A 863 -28.95 -32.23 -6.42
C PRO A 863 -28.40 -32.10 -4.99
N PHE A 864 -29.24 -31.63 -4.06
CA PHE A 864 -28.78 -31.26 -2.72
C PHE A 864 -28.27 -32.45 -1.89
N ASP A 865 -28.87 -33.63 -2.07
CA ASP A 865 -28.44 -34.89 -1.47
C ASP A 865 -27.03 -35.30 -1.89
N VAL A 866 -26.68 -35.11 -3.16
CA VAL A 866 -25.32 -35.32 -3.68
C VAL A 866 -24.33 -34.35 -3.04
N ALA A 867 -24.69 -33.05 -2.98
CA ALA A 867 -23.86 -32.03 -2.35
C ALA A 867 -23.62 -32.31 -0.84
N VAL A 868 -24.64 -32.79 -0.12
CA VAL A 868 -24.53 -33.19 1.29
C VAL A 868 -23.58 -34.38 1.45
N LYS A 869 -23.71 -35.41 0.60
CA LYS A 869 -22.84 -36.59 0.65
C LYS A 869 -21.36 -36.22 0.46
N GLU A 870 -21.06 -35.40 -0.53
CA GLU A 870 -19.69 -34.99 -0.85
C GLU A 870 -19.08 -34.11 0.25
N VAL A 871 -19.85 -33.16 0.80
CA VAL A 871 -19.42 -32.34 1.94
C VAL A 871 -19.15 -33.21 3.17
N LEU A 872 -19.99 -34.21 3.45
CA LEU A 872 -19.79 -35.14 4.56
C LEU A 872 -18.52 -35.97 4.38
N GLU A 873 -18.23 -36.46 3.17
CA GLU A 873 -16.99 -37.19 2.86
C GLU A 873 -15.74 -36.32 3.09
N GLN A 874 -15.75 -35.08 2.57
CA GLN A 874 -14.65 -34.13 2.77
C GLN A 874 -14.47 -33.75 4.26
N LEU A 875 -15.56 -33.47 4.98
CA LEU A 875 -15.49 -33.15 6.41
C LEU A 875 -15.02 -34.35 7.26
N LYS A 876 -15.39 -35.58 6.90
CA LYS A 876 -14.88 -36.81 7.54
C LYS A 876 -13.37 -36.96 7.35
N ALA A 877 -12.84 -36.66 6.16
CA ALA A 877 -11.40 -36.70 5.89
C ALA A 877 -10.64 -35.66 6.74
N VAL A 878 -11.15 -34.42 6.79
CA VAL A 878 -10.56 -33.36 7.63
C VAL A 878 -10.62 -33.72 9.11
N ALA A 879 -11.73 -34.31 9.57
CA ALA A 879 -11.90 -34.70 10.98
C ALA A 879 -10.93 -35.81 11.42
N LYS A 880 -10.49 -36.70 10.51
CA LYS A 880 -9.56 -37.81 10.78
C LYS A 880 -8.08 -37.38 10.87
N GLY A 881 -7.75 -36.14 10.53
CA GLY A 881 -6.38 -35.62 10.61
C GLY A 881 -5.51 -35.89 9.39
N ASP A 882 -6.08 -36.31 8.25
CA ASP A 882 -5.37 -36.57 6.98
C ASP A 882 -4.82 -35.28 6.31
N VAL A 883 -5.12 -34.12 6.87
CA VAL A 883 -4.64 -32.81 6.40
C VAL A 883 -3.79 -32.20 7.52
N LYS A 884 -2.46 -32.25 7.35
CA LYS A 884 -1.56 -31.46 8.20
C LYS A 884 -1.95 -29.99 8.06
N THR A 885 -2.30 -29.36 9.19
CA THR A 885 -2.27 -27.91 9.31
C THR A 885 -0.90 -27.43 8.86
N PRO A 886 -0.80 -26.39 8.02
CA PRO A 886 0.50 -25.83 7.70
C PRO A 886 1.18 -25.38 9.01
N ASP A 887 2.44 -25.81 9.20
CA ASP A 887 3.41 -25.12 10.03
C ASP A 887 3.75 -23.78 9.35
N THR A 888 2.74 -22.94 9.13
CA THR A 888 2.97 -21.53 8.83
C THR A 888 3.26 -20.85 10.16
N ALA A 889 4.47 -21.06 10.68
CA ALA A 889 5.13 -19.98 11.37
C ALA A 889 5.22 -18.84 10.35
N LYS A 890 4.16 -18.02 10.26
CA LYS A 890 4.20 -16.73 9.57
C LYS A 890 5.47 -16.08 10.06
N ARG A 891 6.37 -15.73 9.13
CA ARG A 891 7.59 -14.98 9.40
C ARG A 891 7.23 -13.90 10.42
N ARG A 892 7.82 -13.97 11.62
CA ARG A 892 7.57 -12.95 12.64
C ARG A 892 8.24 -11.69 12.13
N PHE A 893 7.46 -10.86 11.46
CA PHE A 893 7.87 -9.50 11.17
C PHE A 893 8.11 -8.77 12.48
N GLY A 894 9.13 -7.92 12.48
CA GLY A 894 9.38 -7.01 13.58
C GLY A 894 10.41 -7.53 14.56
N ASN A 895 11.58 -6.89 14.50
CA ASN A 895 12.64 -6.87 15.51
C ASN A 895 13.56 -8.09 15.53
N ILE A 896 14.27 -8.33 14.42
CA ILE A 896 15.48 -9.17 14.42
C ILE A 896 16.50 -8.54 15.38
N VAL A 897 16.80 -9.25 16.47
CA VAL A 897 17.78 -8.85 17.48
C VAL A 897 19.13 -9.51 17.22
N PHE A 898 19.13 -10.79 16.82
CA PHE A 898 20.37 -11.52 16.53
C PHE A 898 20.15 -12.64 15.51
N ALA A 899 21.25 -13.08 14.88
CA ALA A 899 21.29 -14.28 14.05
C ALA A 899 21.95 -15.41 14.85
N ALA A 900 21.41 -16.61 14.76
CA ALA A 900 21.97 -17.78 15.46
C ALA A 900 21.72 -19.08 14.69
N VAL A 901 22.55 -20.09 14.98
CA VAL A 901 22.29 -21.47 14.59
C VAL A 901 21.63 -22.18 15.77
N THR A 902 20.35 -22.53 15.64
CA THR A 902 19.63 -23.31 16.64
C THR A 902 19.91 -24.78 16.44
N VAL A 903 20.37 -25.42 17.51
CA VAL A 903 20.67 -26.85 17.54
C VAL A 903 19.58 -27.59 18.31
N PRO A 904 19.20 -28.82 17.90
CA PRO A 904 18.16 -29.57 18.59
C PRO A 904 18.52 -29.83 20.06
N GLN A 905 17.60 -29.47 20.96
CA GLN A 905 17.79 -29.67 22.41
C GLN A 905 18.08 -31.13 22.75
N ALA A 906 17.39 -32.07 22.10
CA ALA A 906 17.56 -33.50 22.34
C ALA A 906 18.99 -33.97 22.04
N ASP A 907 19.61 -33.44 20.99
CA ASP A 907 20.98 -33.82 20.60
C ASP A 907 22.01 -33.23 21.57
N ILE A 908 21.78 -32.00 22.04
CA ILE A 908 22.62 -31.38 23.09
C ILE A 908 22.51 -32.15 24.41
N LEU A 909 21.31 -32.55 24.83
CA LEU A 909 21.16 -33.35 26.05
C LEU A 909 21.81 -34.73 25.91
N SER A 910 21.73 -35.35 24.73
CA SER A 910 22.42 -36.61 24.42
C SER A 910 23.95 -36.46 24.52
N LEU A 911 24.50 -35.37 23.97
CA LEU A 911 25.91 -35.00 24.09
C LEU A 911 26.33 -34.84 25.56
N LEU A 912 25.56 -34.08 26.34
CA LEU A 912 25.86 -33.82 27.75
C LEU A 912 25.79 -35.09 28.61
N ARG A 913 24.86 -36.00 28.32
CA ARG A 913 24.77 -37.30 29.01
C ARG A 913 26.00 -38.16 28.76
N LYS A 914 26.51 -38.20 27.52
CA LYS A 914 27.76 -38.89 27.19
C LYS A 914 28.96 -38.27 27.93
N LEU A 915 29.00 -36.95 28.04
CA LEU A 915 30.05 -36.26 28.80
C LEU A 915 30.00 -36.60 30.30
N GLY A 916 28.81 -36.59 30.91
CA GLY A 916 28.63 -37.00 32.30
C GLY A 916 28.95 -38.47 32.57
N GLN A 917 28.77 -39.36 31.60
CA GLN A 917 29.20 -40.76 31.74
C GLN A 917 30.72 -40.92 31.80
N ASN A 918 31.46 -40.01 31.15
CA ASN A 918 32.92 -40.06 31.05
C ASN A 918 33.63 -39.24 32.14
N ASP A 919 32.95 -38.27 32.76
CA ASP A 919 33.51 -37.39 33.78
C ASP A 919 32.53 -37.20 34.97
N GLY A 920 32.94 -37.70 36.14
CA GLY A 920 32.13 -37.67 37.35
C GLY A 920 31.87 -36.27 37.90
N ASP A 921 32.81 -35.33 37.74
CA ASP A 921 32.64 -33.93 38.14
C ASP A 921 31.60 -33.24 37.26
N VAL A 922 31.64 -33.51 35.95
CA VAL A 922 30.64 -33.01 35.00
C VAL A 922 29.27 -33.59 35.30
N ASN A 923 29.17 -34.89 35.58
CA ASN A 923 27.90 -35.53 35.93
C ASN A 923 27.28 -34.89 37.18
N ASN A 924 28.08 -34.68 38.22
CA ASN A 924 27.63 -34.04 39.46
C ASN A 924 27.15 -32.61 39.21
N PHE A 925 27.88 -31.85 38.38
CA PHE A 925 27.49 -30.49 38.00
C PHE A 925 26.17 -30.45 37.23
N LEU A 926 26.05 -31.24 36.15
CA LEU A 926 24.85 -31.28 35.30
C LEU A 926 23.59 -31.70 36.07
N ASN A 927 23.72 -32.67 36.98
CA ASN A 927 22.63 -33.07 37.88
C ASN A 927 22.29 -31.97 38.89
N GLY A 928 23.30 -31.27 39.42
CA GLY A 928 23.13 -30.15 40.34
C GLY A 928 22.35 -28.98 39.72
N ILE A 929 22.64 -28.64 38.46
CA ILE A 929 21.95 -27.57 37.73
C ILE A 929 20.63 -28.02 37.08
N LYS A 930 20.30 -29.32 37.14
CA LYS A 930 19.12 -29.92 36.50
C LYS A 930 18.98 -29.49 35.04
N VAL A 931 20.04 -29.69 34.25
CA VAL A 931 20.11 -29.16 32.88
C VAL A 931 18.95 -29.67 31.99
N GLU A 932 18.50 -30.91 32.20
CA GLU A 932 17.37 -31.50 31.46
C GLU A 932 16.05 -30.74 31.68
N ASP A 933 15.84 -30.21 32.88
CA ASP A 933 14.64 -29.43 33.23
C ASP A 933 14.75 -27.96 32.78
N ASN A 934 15.97 -27.43 32.67
CA ASN A 934 16.24 -26.00 32.52
C ASN A 934 16.63 -25.56 31.10
N LEU A 935 17.14 -26.46 30.26
CA LEU A 935 17.58 -26.13 28.90
C LEU A 935 16.39 -25.98 27.94
N SER A 936 15.81 -24.80 27.83
CA SER A 936 14.65 -24.58 26.95
C SER A 936 14.99 -24.42 25.45
N LYS A 937 16.17 -23.87 25.14
CA LYS A 937 16.67 -23.64 23.78
C LYS A 937 18.19 -23.71 23.77
N ALA A 938 18.75 -24.24 22.69
CA ALA A 938 20.18 -24.31 22.48
C ALA A 938 20.51 -23.68 21.12
N HIS A 939 21.42 -22.70 21.11
CA HIS A 939 21.81 -22.02 19.88
C HIS A 939 23.23 -21.43 19.99
N VAL A 940 23.91 -21.33 18.86
CA VAL A 940 25.17 -20.59 18.71
C VAL A 940 24.85 -19.22 18.16
N THR A 941 25.10 -18.16 18.94
CA THR A 941 24.90 -16.78 18.46
C THR A 941 25.98 -16.44 17.42
N LEU A 942 25.55 -16.02 16.24
CA LEU A 942 26.42 -15.59 15.13
C LEU A 942 26.69 -14.09 15.20
N ALA A 943 25.64 -13.28 15.31
CA ALA A 943 25.79 -11.85 15.49
C ALA A 943 24.62 -11.25 16.24
N HIS A 944 24.88 -10.25 17.07
CA HIS A 944 23.86 -9.54 17.84
C HIS A 944 23.85 -8.06 17.45
N LYS A 945 22.66 -7.52 17.16
CA LYS A 945 22.47 -6.15 16.66
C LYS A 945 23.14 -5.09 17.52
N ARG A 946 23.03 -5.18 18.84
CA ARG A 946 23.67 -4.25 19.79
C ARG A 946 25.21 -4.36 19.85
N ALA A 947 25.76 -5.54 19.59
CA ALA A 947 27.19 -5.78 19.75
C ALA A 947 27.94 -5.55 18.42
N HIS A 948 27.35 -5.97 17.31
CA HIS A 948 28.00 -6.01 16.00
C HIS A 948 27.34 -5.13 14.94
N GLY A 949 26.20 -4.51 15.24
CA GLY A 949 25.44 -3.68 14.29
C GLY A 949 24.43 -4.48 13.44
N VAL A 950 23.59 -3.75 12.72
CA VAL A 950 22.53 -4.32 11.87
C VAL A 950 23.10 -5.02 10.65
N ALA A 951 24.09 -4.42 9.97
CA ALA A 951 24.71 -5.01 8.78
C ALA A 951 25.31 -6.38 9.07
N ALA A 952 26.01 -6.54 10.20
CA ALA A 952 26.57 -7.82 10.64
C ALA A 952 25.48 -8.90 10.79
N VAL A 953 24.34 -8.57 11.41
CA VAL A 953 23.22 -9.52 11.55
C VAL A 953 22.60 -9.82 10.19
N ALA A 954 22.33 -8.79 9.38
CA ALA A 954 21.71 -8.93 8.07
C ALA A 954 22.55 -9.74 7.07
N SER A 955 23.88 -9.78 7.25
CA SER A 955 24.80 -10.55 6.39
C SER A 955 24.49 -12.06 6.37
N TYR A 956 23.84 -12.60 7.40
CA TYR A 956 23.46 -14.00 7.48
C TYR A 956 22.14 -14.32 6.78
N GLY A 957 21.42 -13.32 6.24
CA GLY A 957 20.11 -13.51 5.62
C GLY A 957 20.11 -14.52 4.47
N VAL A 958 21.21 -14.61 3.72
CA VAL A 958 21.36 -15.56 2.60
C VAL A 958 21.32 -17.03 3.05
N TYR A 959 21.66 -17.31 4.31
CA TYR A 959 21.68 -18.65 4.90
C TYR A 959 20.45 -18.93 5.76
N GLN A 960 19.45 -18.05 5.80
CA GLN A 960 18.26 -18.25 6.62
C GLN A 960 17.56 -19.57 6.26
N ASN A 961 17.18 -20.33 7.29
CA ASN A 961 16.58 -21.67 7.20
C ASN A 961 17.48 -22.76 6.59
N GLN A 962 18.78 -22.51 6.43
CA GLN A 962 19.72 -23.54 5.99
C GLN A 962 20.30 -24.31 7.18
N GLU A 963 20.57 -25.59 6.95
CA GLU A 963 21.27 -26.44 7.91
C GLU A 963 22.76 -26.08 7.96
N VAL A 964 23.29 -25.95 9.18
CA VAL A 964 24.67 -25.64 9.48
C VAL A 964 25.23 -26.71 10.42
N PRO A 965 26.28 -27.44 10.02
CA PRO A 965 26.96 -28.36 10.93
C PRO A 965 27.70 -27.57 12.02
N VAL A 966 27.48 -27.95 13.27
CA VAL A 966 28.10 -27.35 14.46
C VAL A 966 28.91 -28.42 15.18
N SER A 967 30.23 -28.29 15.18
CA SER A 967 31.14 -29.16 15.93
C SER A 967 31.35 -28.65 17.34
N PHE A 968 31.24 -29.51 18.34
CA PHE A 968 31.48 -29.21 19.74
C PHE A 968 32.79 -29.81 20.21
N ASN A 969 33.68 -28.96 20.72
CA ASN A 969 35.08 -29.34 20.98
C ASN A 969 35.44 -29.30 22.47
N ALA A 970 34.71 -28.53 23.27
CA ALA A 970 34.92 -28.47 24.72
C ALA A 970 33.66 -28.07 25.48
N PHE A 971 33.57 -28.50 26.73
CA PHE A 971 32.58 -28.06 27.72
C PHE A 971 33.27 -27.21 28.78
N LEU A 972 32.78 -26.00 29.00
CA LEU A 972 33.31 -25.06 30.01
C LEU A 972 32.24 -24.73 31.04
N TYR A 973 32.63 -24.69 32.32
CA TYR A 973 31.69 -24.37 33.39
C TYR A 973 32.34 -23.74 34.62
N THR A 974 31.53 -22.99 35.35
CA THR A 974 31.76 -22.47 36.70
C THR A 974 30.56 -22.80 37.58
N ASP A 975 30.59 -22.38 38.85
CA ASP A 975 29.41 -22.39 39.73
C ASP A 975 28.27 -21.48 39.25
N LYS A 976 28.54 -20.56 38.31
CA LYS A 976 27.60 -19.55 37.83
C LYS A 976 27.10 -19.76 36.41
N MET A 977 27.83 -20.48 35.55
CA MET A 977 27.47 -20.62 34.15
C MET A 977 28.12 -21.83 33.50
N ALA A 978 27.51 -22.33 32.41
CA ALA A 978 28.07 -23.43 31.62
C ALA A 978 27.76 -23.25 30.13
N ALA A 979 28.72 -23.62 29.28
CA ALA A 979 28.58 -23.54 27.83
C ALA A 979 29.40 -24.61 27.09
N LEU A 980 28.98 -24.93 25.88
CA LEU A 980 29.74 -25.75 24.93
C LEU A 980 30.44 -24.85 23.92
N GLU A 981 31.76 -25.01 23.79
CA GLU A 981 32.56 -24.40 22.74
C GLU A 981 32.16 -25.00 21.38
N ALA A 982 31.83 -24.13 20.43
CA ALA A 982 31.29 -24.51 19.14
C ALA A 982 32.18 -24.02 17.99
N GLN A 983 32.31 -24.85 16.96
CA GLN A 983 32.92 -24.51 15.69
C GLN A 983 31.90 -24.73 14.58
N LEU A 984 31.62 -23.67 13.84
CA LEU A 984 30.65 -23.65 12.75
C LEU A 984 31.32 -24.19 11.47
N GLY A 985 30.59 -25.00 10.72
CA GLY A 985 31.06 -25.55 9.45
C GLY A 985 30.70 -24.70 8.24
N THR A 986 30.59 -25.37 7.09
CA THR A 986 30.37 -24.74 5.78
C THR A 986 28.97 -24.99 5.24
N VAL A 987 28.41 -24.00 4.56
CA VAL A 987 27.13 -24.07 3.84
C VAL A 987 27.37 -23.64 2.40
N ASN A 988 26.98 -24.46 1.42
CA ASN A 988 27.20 -24.19 -0.01
C ASN A 988 28.66 -23.83 -0.37
N GLY A 989 29.64 -24.40 0.33
CA GLY A 989 31.07 -24.12 0.14
C GLY A 989 31.59 -22.85 0.84
N GLU A 990 30.72 -22.06 1.49
CA GLU A 990 31.11 -20.89 2.28
C GLU A 990 31.16 -21.24 3.77
N LYS A 991 32.23 -20.83 4.45
CA LYS A 991 32.38 -21.01 5.89
C LYS A 991 31.47 -20.05 6.65
N ILE A 992 30.68 -20.58 7.59
CA ILE A 992 29.88 -19.75 8.49
C ILE A 992 30.74 -19.36 9.67
N ASP A 993 31.10 -18.09 9.79
CA ASP A 993 31.83 -17.57 10.94
C ASP A 993 30.90 -16.81 11.88
N SER A 994 31.06 -16.98 13.18
CA SER A 994 30.44 -16.09 14.18
C SER A 994 31.24 -14.79 14.28
N LYS A 995 30.54 -13.69 14.55
CA LYS A 995 31.16 -12.41 14.93
C LYS A 995 31.56 -12.36 16.41
N ASN A 996 31.14 -13.33 17.21
CA ASN A 996 31.68 -13.51 18.56
C ASN A 996 33.07 -14.16 18.46
N ASP A 997 34.04 -13.64 19.21
CA ASP A 997 35.40 -14.20 19.28
C ASP A 997 35.41 -15.66 19.74
N TRP A 998 34.43 -16.03 20.58
CA TRP A 998 34.25 -17.39 21.09
C TRP A 998 32.83 -17.88 20.82
N PRO A 999 32.60 -18.60 19.70
CA PRO A 999 31.30 -19.19 19.40
C PRO A 999 30.99 -20.31 20.39
N HIS A 1000 29.82 -20.27 21.00
CA HIS A 1000 29.41 -21.24 22.02
C HIS A 1000 27.90 -21.38 22.10
N VAL A 1001 27.45 -22.48 22.73
CA VAL A 1001 26.07 -22.68 23.19
C VAL A 1001 26.04 -22.52 24.70
N THR A 1002 25.36 -21.49 25.19
CA THR A 1002 25.08 -21.34 26.62
C THR A 1002 24.06 -22.37 27.06
N LEU A 1003 24.42 -23.19 28.05
CA LEU A 1003 23.58 -24.27 28.55
C LEU A 1003 22.82 -23.88 29.81
N TRP A 1004 23.47 -23.11 30.69
CA TRP A 1004 22.90 -22.71 31.96
C TRP A 1004 23.60 -21.47 32.51
N THR A 1005 22.84 -20.66 33.25
CA THR A 1005 23.34 -19.55 34.07
C THR A 1005 22.61 -19.54 35.41
N ALA A 1006 23.32 -19.18 36.48
CA ALA A 1006 22.75 -19.01 37.80
C ALA A 1006 21.71 -17.87 37.82
N PRO A 1007 20.75 -17.88 38.77
CA PRO A 1007 19.79 -16.80 38.93
C PRO A 1007 20.49 -15.43 39.04
N GLY A 1008 20.07 -14.48 38.19
CA GLY A 1008 20.64 -13.13 38.15
C GLY A 1008 21.86 -12.95 37.23
N VAL A 1009 22.41 -14.03 36.67
CA VAL A 1009 23.51 -13.99 35.69
C VAL A 1009 22.94 -13.98 34.29
N ALA A 1010 23.40 -13.05 33.45
CA ALA A 1010 22.92 -12.96 32.07
C ALA A 1010 23.62 -14.01 31.18
N PRO A 1011 22.92 -14.66 30.22
CA PRO A 1011 23.55 -15.58 29.27
C PRO A 1011 24.74 -14.99 28.49
N LYS A 1012 24.75 -13.67 28.28
CA LYS A 1012 25.87 -12.96 27.64
C LYS A 1012 27.19 -13.12 28.42
N GLU A 1013 27.15 -13.28 29.73
CA GLU A 1013 28.36 -13.43 30.56
C GLU A 1013 29.12 -14.73 30.24
N ALA A 1014 28.47 -15.72 29.63
CA ALA A 1014 29.14 -16.94 29.17
C ALA A 1014 30.29 -16.67 28.19
N ASN A 1015 30.29 -15.53 27.47
CA ASN A 1015 31.42 -15.10 26.63
C ASN A 1015 32.74 -14.96 27.42
N MET A 1016 32.69 -14.81 28.74
CA MET A 1016 33.89 -14.68 29.59
C MET A 1016 34.49 -16.01 30.02
N LEU A 1017 33.82 -17.16 29.76
CA LEU A 1017 34.30 -18.48 30.18
C LEU A 1017 35.74 -18.81 29.75
N PRO A 1018 36.21 -18.46 28.53
CA PRO A 1018 37.60 -18.67 28.14
C PRO A 1018 38.61 -17.86 28.99
N GLN A 1019 38.25 -16.62 29.35
CA GLN A 1019 39.07 -15.76 30.21
C GLN A 1019 39.07 -16.28 31.65
N LEU A 1020 37.91 -16.72 32.14
CA LEU A 1020 37.79 -17.34 33.46
C LEU A 1020 38.60 -18.62 33.56
N PHE A 1021 38.58 -19.47 32.52
CA PHE A 1021 39.43 -20.66 32.44
C PHE A 1021 40.92 -20.29 32.47
N SER A 1022 41.32 -19.28 31.69
CA SER A 1022 42.72 -18.79 31.66
C SER A 1022 43.18 -18.25 33.02
N SER A 1023 42.26 -17.72 33.83
CA SER A 1023 42.51 -17.24 35.19
C SER A 1023 42.36 -18.31 36.29
N GLY A 1024 42.10 -19.57 35.91
CA GLY A 1024 41.89 -20.69 36.84
C GLY A 1024 40.54 -20.72 37.55
N GLN A 1025 39.59 -19.88 37.14
CA GLN A 1025 38.26 -19.72 37.75
C GLN A 1025 37.16 -20.54 37.07
N ALA A 1026 37.45 -21.18 35.94
CA ALA A 1026 36.54 -22.10 35.26
C ALA A 1026 37.22 -23.44 34.98
N LYS A 1027 36.42 -24.49 34.83
CA LYS A 1027 36.86 -25.81 34.37
C LYS A 1027 36.58 -25.96 32.87
N ARG A 1028 37.45 -26.70 32.17
CA ARG A 1028 37.31 -27.05 30.74
C ARG A 1028 37.51 -28.54 30.55
N VAL A 1029 36.56 -29.19 29.89
CA VAL A 1029 36.60 -30.62 29.54
C VAL A 1029 36.61 -30.74 28.02
N LEU A 1030 37.60 -31.42 27.46
CA LEU A 1030 37.74 -31.58 26.01
C LEU A 1030 36.80 -32.68 25.49
N ILE A 1031 36.31 -32.48 24.27
CA ILE A 1031 35.48 -33.43 23.53
C ILE A 1031 36.33 -33.95 22.36
N ASP A 1032 36.87 -35.16 22.50
CA ASP A 1032 37.73 -35.79 21.50
C ASP A 1032 37.27 -37.24 21.21
N PRO A 1033 36.86 -37.58 19.97
CA PRO A 1033 36.74 -36.67 18.82
C PRO A 1033 35.60 -35.65 18.98
N PRO A 1034 35.68 -34.47 18.35
CA PRO A 1034 34.61 -33.49 18.36
C PRO A 1034 33.28 -34.06 17.86
N ILE A 1035 32.17 -33.64 18.46
CA ILE A 1035 30.84 -34.13 18.12
C ILE A 1035 30.13 -33.08 17.27
N THR A 1036 29.69 -33.45 16.08
CA THR A 1036 28.97 -32.56 15.16
C THR A 1036 27.46 -32.79 15.23
N ILE A 1037 26.69 -31.70 15.38
CA ILE A 1037 25.22 -31.69 15.35
C ILE A 1037 24.78 -30.74 14.24
N SER A 1038 23.78 -31.13 13.44
CA SER A 1038 23.16 -30.22 12.46
C SER A 1038 22.22 -29.26 13.17
N GLY A 1039 22.44 -27.96 13.01
CA GLY A 1039 21.53 -26.92 13.48
C GLY A 1039 20.96 -26.12 12.31
N VAL A 1040 19.94 -25.29 12.57
CA VAL A 1040 19.31 -24.44 11.56
C VAL A 1040 19.63 -22.98 11.84
N LEU A 1041 20.13 -22.26 10.84
CA LEU A 1041 20.37 -20.82 10.95
C LEU A 1041 19.06 -20.04 10.82
N ASP A 1042 18.76 -19.18 11.80
CA ASP A 1042 17.58 -18.32 11.76
C ASP A 1042 17.82 -16.99 12.51
N PHE A 1043 16.85 -16.09 12.40
CA PHE A 1043 16.79 -14.80 13.08
C PHE A 1043 15.88 -14.84 14.31
N TYR A 1044 16.27 -14.12 15.37
CA TYR A 1044 15.59 -14.13 16.67
C TYR A 1044 15.24 -12.75 17.20
#